data_AF-A0A0F9T0P1-F1
#
_entry.id   AF-A0A0F9T0P1-F1
#
_cell.length_a   1.000
_cell.length_b   1.000
_cell.length_c   1.000
_cell.angle_alpha   90.00
_cell.angle_beta   90.00
_cell.angle_gamma   90.00
#
_symmetry.space_group_name_H-M   'P 1'
#
loop_
_entity.id
_entity.type
_entity.pdbx_description
1 polymer ?
#
loop_
_entity_poly.entity_id
_entity_poly.type
_entity_poly.pdbx_seq_one_letter_code
_entity_poly.pdbx_strand_id
1 'polypeptide(L)'
;MKKKFIEYIFPIKSVGIEGRKEKQNAIGRIPSIHLYFARRPTCAARAIILSSIIPVPSEDKLLIDYFNLIEGYGKRKLPKKISYKDNLISIYEAIKLIFSENSIKPNEIKVFDPFAGGGTFPLEALNLGLNSYASDLNPIAVLIEKATCEYPQKFGKKLVDALEENFLRVNETIEKEMSNLYKNEVHPENEINFFVWVREFKCIECNLIIPLIKNYLLSKKYQWALIPKIPDAKEGDEVLFSIGWPNKSEGTYSRGKVTCPRCRNTISKETVMKQMPEQKTEKIVAVYENIYDPKSNARGSFRIPSQKELKNSEIKREEVINELLNEYPDIDIKFQEKVAAWGIQNYGIDSTLKCFNSRQLIVLTKILRTINQIAREIEKKYENPEFSKAIILYLSFGLSKLADYNSNLTELLTPRNPTIVHTFKRAGLFMKGLYIETNPLKTDSTGGWMLYFKSLKKVLNNLIDQSKIKKGKILIKQMDAMELEYPDESMDFCFTDPPYYDNIPYAASTDFFFGWFKASLGTIFPDLFLTESTPKENELVQDSYRKGNSKNAKSFYEKGMGRAFSEIYRVLKEDGLAIIIFAHKDNNAWQTLLQAIIDSKLTITSTWPVLMESAAAVRTNNVVSLDSVVILNCRKLKREGFKYYDEEFRNDLENKIRFKLERNWRQGFRGADFFLSALGPAFEEFSKFEAILDVKNDNPLKIKEYLKFIDKILVKFSLEKTLGHESSTADAETQLYLIWRASYQLAKLPYDGVWKFTHALGLDDKHLEGKLLKKVRVKSTTVYQCLDTNDRKELFMDKNYSPSSLIDALQYSGYLWSENDISLDDLVKQYYTKYGEEFWYVAQAIINLIPESPESKLFMGLMRKYGKSVKKTSKENKKDKKNIQQTFVIEGNNVIIEKKINKKENK
;
A
#
# COMPACT_ATOMS: atom_id res chain seq x y z
N MET A 1 -20.53 -16.72 24.50
CA MET A 1 -20.03 -15.44 23.95
C MET A 1 -20.86 -15.03 22.75
N LYS A 2 -21.33 -13.78 22.66
CA LYS A 2 -22.07 -13.29 21.48
C LYS A 2 -21.06 -12.78 20.44
N LYS A 3 -20.91 -13.50 19.33
CA LYS A 3 -20.01 -13.09 18.24
C LYS A 3 -20.45 -11.73 17.66
N LYS A 4 -19.47 -10.90 17.30
CA LYS A 4 -19.67 -9.66 16.54
C LYS A 4 -19.82 -9.98 15.06
N PHE A 5 -20.45 -9.08 14.32
CA PHE A 5 -20.74 -9.32 12.91
C PHE A 5 -19.47 -9.60 12.11
N ILE A 6 -18.39 -8.84 12.36
CA ILE A 6 -17.08 -9.03 11.70
C ILE A 6 -16.49 -10.41 11.96
N GLU A 7 -16.80 -11.07 13.07
CA GLU A 7 -16.27 -12.41 13.35
C GLU A 7 -17.01 -13.49 12.54
N TYR A 8 -18.22 -13.17 12.10
CA TYR A 8 -19.10 -14.08 11.36
C TYR A 8 -19.04 -13.87 9.84
N ILE A 9 -19.16 -12.63 9.37
CA ILE A 9 -19.22 -12.27 7.94
C ILE A 9 -18.66 -10.85 7.69
N PHE A 10 -17.94 -10.67 6.59
CA PHE A 10 -17.39 -9.37 6.20
C PHE A 10 -17.44 -9.16 4.66
N PRO A 11 -17.81 -7.97 4.14
CA PRO A 11 -17.97 -7.71 2.70
C PRO A 11 -16.62 -7.48 1.97
N ILE A 12 -15.75 -8.50 1.98
CA ILE A 12 -14.36 -8.46 1.49
C ILE A 12 -14.23 -7.89 0.08
N LYS A 13 -15.01 -8.40 -0.88
CA LYS A 13 -14.91 -8.03 -2.30
C LYS A 13 -15.19 -6.55 -2.52
N SER A 14 -16.27 -6.06 -1.92
CA SER A 14 -16.73 -4.69 -2.09
C SER A 14 -15.80 -3.70 -1.39
N VAL A 15 -15.37 -4.02 -0.16
CA VAL A 15 -14.38 -3.23 0.57
C VAL A 15 -13.05 -3.17 -0.20
N GLY A 16 -12.57 -4.28 -0.74
CA GLY A 16 -11.35 -4.32 -1.55
C GLY A 16 -11.44 -3.48 -2.83
N ILE A 17 -12.57 -3.55 -3.54
CA ILE A 17 -12.80 -2.72 -4.76
C ILE A 17 -12.79 -1.23 -4.40
N GLU A 18 -13.52 -0.82 -3.37
CA GLU A 18 -13.62 0.58 -2.96
C GLU A 18 -12.30 1.11 -2.38
N GLY A 19 -11.57 0.29 -1.61
CA GLY A 19 -10.23 0.59 -1.12
C GLY A 19 -9.24 0.91 -2.24
N ARG A 20 -9.24 0.11 -3.31
CA ARG A 20 -8.39 0.36 -4.49
C ARG A 20 -8.77 1.64 -5.22
N LYS A 21 -10.07 1.89 -5.43
CA LYS A 21 -10.56 3.13 -6.05
C LYS A 21 -10.19 4.36 -5.21
N GLU A 22 -10.13 4.17 -3.89
CA GLU A 22 -9.71 5.21 -2.97
C GLU A 22 -8.22 5.52 -3.07
N LYS A 23 -7.34 4.53 -3.07
CA LYS A 23 -5.89 4.77 -3.22
C LYS A 23 -5.52 5.47 -4.53
N GLN A 24 -6.28 5.27 -5.62
CA GLN A 24 -5.97 5.82 -6.95
C GLN A 24 -6.23 7.33 -7.12
N ASN A 25 -6.96 8.00 -6.23
CA ASN A 25 -7.40 9.39 -6.44
C ASN A 25 -7.20 10.26 -5.19
N ALA A 26 -6.02 10.80 -4.94
CA ALA A 26 -5.72 11.49 -3.67
C ALA A 26 -6.39 12.87 -3.48
N ILE A 27 -6.88 13.53 -4.54
CA ILE A 27 -7.33 14.94 -4.48
C ILE A 27 -8.60 15.11 -3.62
N GLY A 28 -8.55 16.05 -2.67
CA GLY A 28 -9.66 16.39 -1.77
C GLY A 28 -9.86 15.36 -0.65
N ARG A 29 -8.77 14.71 -0.20
CA ARG A 29 -8.76 13.70 0.86
C ARG A 29 -7.71 13.98 1.90
N ILE A 30 -7.71 13.22 2.98
CA ILE A 30 -6.80 13.42 4.12
C ILE A 30 -5.30 13.55 3.74
N PRO A 31 -4.75 12.82 2.74
CA PRO A 31 -3.37 13.06 2.27
C PRO A 31 -3.09 14.46 1.69
N SER A 32 -4.14 15.21 1.33
CA SER A 32 -4.05 16.61 0.97
C SER A 32 -3.82 17.53 2.18
N ILE A 33 -4.08 17.11 3.43
CA ILE A 33 -3.70 17.89 4.63
C ILE A 33 -2.18 17.86 4.76
N HIS A 34 -1.62 16.66 4.93
CA HIS A 34 -0.18 16.40 4.98
C HIS A 34 0.13 14.99 4.48
N LEU A 35 1.37 14.75 4.05
CA LEU A 35 1.83 13.40 3.72
C LEU A 35 2.11 12.62 5.01
N TYR A 36 1.55 11.43 5.14
CA TYR A 36 2.03 10.43 6.10
C TYR A 36 2.04 9.06 5.43
N PHE A 37 3.08 8.26 5.70
CA PHE A 37 3.34 7.04 4.98
C PHE A 37 2.32 5.93 5.34
N ALA A 38 2.02 5.03 4.39
CA ALA A 38 1.15 3.85 4.57
C ALA A 38 -0.26 4.07 5.18
N ARG A 39 -1.01 5.09 4.73
CA ARG A 39 -2.38 5.31 5.22
C ARG A 39 -3.39 4.27 4.70
N ARG A 40 -4.28 3.79 5.58
CA ARG A 40 -5.43 2.95 5.20
C ARG A 40 -6.60 3.74 4.60
N PRO A 41 -7.32 3.17 3.61
CA PRO A 41 -8.54 3.76 3.06
C PRO A 41 -9.65 3.90 4.10
N THR A 42 -10.36 5.03 4.12
CA THR A 42 -11.45 5.28 5.07
C THR A 42 -12.67 4.38 4.81
N CYS A 43 -12.87 3.97 3.57
CA CYS A 43 -13.88 2.96 3.19
C CYS A 43 -13.72 1.63 3.95
N ALA A 44 -12.48 1.16 4.10
CA ALA A 44 -12.21 -0.08 4.83
C ALA A 44 -12.41 0.11 6.33
N ALA A 45 -11.87 1.20 6.89
CA ALA A 45 -12.01 1.50 8.32
C ALA A 45 -13.49 1.61 8.74
N ARG A 46 -14.33 2.30 7.97
CA ARG A 46 -15.78 2.38 8.22
C ARG A 46 -16.47 1.02 8.29
N ALA A 47 -16.18 0.15 7.32
CA ALA A 47 -16.76 -1.19 7.29
C ALA A 47 -16.28 -2.05 8.46
N ILE A 48 -14.99 -1.98 8.79
CA ILE A 48 -14.38 -2.73 9.90
C ILE A 48 -14.98 -2.29 11.23
N ILE A 49 -15.02 -0.99 11.51
CA ILE A 49 -15.50 -0.47 12.79
C ILE A 49 -16.98 -0.81 12.98
N LEU A 50 -17.83 -0.54 11.99
CA LEU A 50 -19.27 -0.82 12.11
C LEU A 50 -19.55 -2.31 12.35
N SER A 51 -18.90 -3.19 11.58
CA SER A 51 -19.07 -4.64 11.73
C SER A 51 -18.48 -5.20 13.03
N SER A 52 -17.53 -4.51 13.66
CA SER A 52 -16.95 -4.92 14.94
C SER A 52 -17.83 -4.57 16.13
N ILE A 53 -18.68 -3.55 16.00
CA ILE A 53 -19.53 -3.05 17.09
C ILE A 53 -20.84 -3.82 17.16
N ILE A 54 -21.48 -4.03 16.01
CA ILE A 54 -22.81 -4.64 15.94
C ILE A 54 -22.75 -6.16 16.15
N PRO A 55 -23.73 -6.74 16.85
CA PRO A 55 -23.81 -8.19 17.04
C PRO A 55 -24.27 -8.90 15.74
N VAL A 56 -24.12 -10.23 15.73
CA VAL A 56 -24.78 -11.07 14.71
C VAL A 56 -26.28 -11.14 15.02
N PRO A 57 -27.17 -10.74 14.10
CA PRO A 57 -28.61 -10.88 14.30
C PRO A 57 -29.04 -12.35 14.23
N SER A 58 -30.12 -12.70 14.94
CA SER A 58 -30.68 -14.06 14.93
C SER A 58 -31.49 -14.38 13.67
N GLU A 59 -32.00 -13.36 12.96
CA GLU A 59 -32.82 -13.51 11.76
C GLU A 59 -31.98 -13.34 10.49
N ASP A 60 -32.10 -14.26 9.54
CA ASP A 60 -31.34 -14.23 8.29
C ASP A 60 -31.64 -13.01 7.41
N LYS A 61 -32.88 -12.52 7.44
CA LYS A 61 -33.25 -11.28 6.72
C LYS A 61 -32.47 -10.08 7.26
N LEU A 62 -32.36 -9.97 8.58
CA LEU A 62 -31.56 -8.92 9.22
C LEU A 62 -30.06 -9.09 8.97
N LEU A 63 -29.59 -10.33 8.86
CA LEU A 63 -28.20 -10.61 8.50
C LEU A 63 -27.84 -10.03 7.13
N ILE A 64 -28.76 -10.14 6.15
CA ILE A 64 -28.62 -9.55 4.82
C ILE A 64 -28.67 -8.01 4.89
N ASP A 65 -29.62 -7.45 5.65
CA ASP A 65 -29.74 -6.01 5.82
C ASP A 65 -28.47 -5.40 6.45
N TYR A 66 -27.91 -6.05 7.47
CA TYR A 66 -26.66 -5.63 8.13
C TYR A 66 -25.49 -5.71 7.15
N PHE A 67 -25.40 -6.79 6.36
CA PHE A 67 -24.36 -6.93 5.34
C PHE A 67 -24.43 -5.80 4.29
N ASN A 68 -25.62 -5.52 3.76
CA ASN A 68 -25.85 -4.46 2.78
C ASN A 68 -25.58 -3.07 3.36
N LEU A 69 -25.93 -2.84 4.62
CA LEU A 69 -25.60 -1.62 5.33
C LEU A 69 -24.10 -1.43 5.46
N ILE A 70 -23.37 -2.44 5.95
CA ILE A 70 -21.90 -2.36 6.11
C ILE A 70 -21.24 -2.14 4.75
N GLU A 71 -21.69 -2.85 3.72
CA GLU A 71 -21.22 -2.66 2.35
C GLU A 71 -21.48 -1.22 1.85
N GLY A 72 -22.69 -0.70 2.10
CA GLY A 72 -23.08 0.67 1.78
C GLY A 72 -22.24 1.71 2.52
N TYR A 73 -21.98 1.48 3.81
CA TYR A 73 -21.26 2.40 4.69
C TYR A 73 -19.77 2.43 4.36
N GLY A 74 -19.24 1.28 3.97
CA GLY A 74 -17.89 1.15 3.42
C GLY A 74 -17.71 1.74 2.03
N LYS A 75 -18.75 2.17 1.30
CA LYS A 75 -18.54 2.76 -0.04
C LYS A 75 -17.89 4.13 0.03
N ARG A 76 -17.02 4.44 -0.95
CA ARG A 76 -16.34 5.75 -1.06
C ARG A 76 -17.36 6.90 -1.08
N LYS A 77 -18.42 6.75 -1.87
CA LYS A 77 -19.59 7.63 -1.84
C LYS A 77 -20.70 6.87 -1.18
N LEU A 78 -21.13 7.34 -0.01
CA LEU A 78 -22.23 6.74 0.73
C LEU A 78 -23.51 6.77 -0.13
N PRO A 79 -24.26 5.67 -0.20
CA PRO A 79 -25.59 5.71 -0.79
C PRO A 79 -26.49 6.63 0.06
N LYS A 80 -27.34 7.42 -0.61
CA LYS A 80 -28.28 8.32 0.09
C LYS A 80 -29.28 7.56 0.93
N LYS A 81 -29.73 6.40 0.44
CA LYS A 81 -30.66 5.51 1.11
C LYS A 81 -30.27 4.05 0.92
N ILE A 82 -30.65 3.20 1.86
CA ILE A 82 -30.53 1.75 1.82
C ILE A 82 -31.86 1.12 2.26
N SER A 83 -32.09 -0.13 1.88
CA SER A 83 -33.18 -0.92 2.43
C SER A 83 -32.78 -1.45 3.81
N TYR A 84 -33.64 -1.27 4.80
CA TYR A 84 -33.51 -1.84 6.14
C TYR A 84 -34.91 -2.20 6.64
N LYS A 85 -35.16 -3.48 6.99
CA LYS A 85 -36.50 -3.96 7.37
C LYS A 85 -37.58 -3.50 6.38
N ASP A 86 -37.31 -3.72 5.09
CA ASP A 86 -38.16 -3.33 3.94
C ASP A 86 -38.41 -1.82 3.76
N ASN A 87 -37.79 -0.95 4.58
CA ASN A 87 -37.93 0.49 4.49
C ASN A 87 -36.71 1.13 3.82
N LEU A 88 -36.96 2.09 2.93
CA LEU A 88 -35.91 2.85 2.25
C LEU A 88 -35.52 4.10 3.06
N ILE A 89 -34.52 3.96 3.92
CA ILE A 89 -34.06 4.98 4.87
C ILE A 89 -32.62 5.41 4.61
N SER A 90 -32.16 6.52 5.20
CA SER A 90 -30.75 6.91 5.08
C SER A 90 -29.83 5.96 5.86
N ILE A 91 -28.56 5.91 5.45
CA ILE A 91 -27.60 4.99 6.05
C ILE A 91 -27.35 5.26 7.54
N TYR A 92 -27.36 6.53 7.94
CA TYR A 92 -27.17 6.93 9.33
C TYR A 92 -28.42 6.66 10.19
N GLU A 93 -29.62 6.74 9.61
CA GLU A 93 -30.85 6.31 10.29
C GLU A 93 -30.84 4.82 10.54
N ALA A 94 -30.44 4.00 9.56
CA ALA A 94 -30.30 2.56 9.74
C ALA A 94 -29.29 2.21 10.86
N ILE A 95 -28.13 2.88 10.90
CA ILE A 95 -27.14 2.69 11.98
C ILE A 95 -27.74 3.06 13.34
N LYS A 96 -28.46 4.19 13.45
CA LYS A 96 -29.12 4.62 14.69
C LYS A 96 -30.17 3.62 15.16
N LEU A 97 -30.97 3.07 14.24
CA LEU A 97 -31.95 2.02 14.55
C LEU A 97 -31.26 0.77 15.07
N ILE A 98 -30.24 0.27 14.38
CA ILE A 98 -29.46 -0.90 14.83
C ILE A 98 -28.85 -0.68 16.20
N PHE A 99 -28.28 0.51 16.45
CA PHE A 99 -27.72 0.83 17.76
C PHE A 99 -28.80 0.84 18.84
N SER A 100 -29.94 1.46 18.58
CA SER A 100 -31.07 1.48 19.53
C SER A 100 -31.61 0.07 19.81
N GLU A 101 -31.85 -0.73 18.77
CA GLU A 101 -32.40 -2.09 18.87
C GLU A 101 -31.47 -3.04 19.65
N ASN A 102 -30.16 -2.79 19.58
CA ASN A 102 -29.15 -3.60 20.27
C ASN A 102 -28.64 -2.94 21.56
N SER A 103 -29.29 -1.88 22.05
CA SER A 103 -28.87 -1.13 23.25
C SER A 103 -27.42 -0.64 23.21
N ILE A 104 -26.91 -0.33 22.02
CA ILE A 104 -25.56 0.17 21.80
C ILE A 104 -25.55 1.68 22.00
N LYS A 105 -24.80 2.13 23.01
CA LYS A 105 -24.56 3.55 23.27
C LYS A 105 -23.17 3.93 22.78
N PRO A 106 -23.03 4.50 21.57
CA PRO A 106 -21.71 4.72 20.96
C PRO A 106 -20.81 5.62 21.83
N ASN A 107 -21.39 6.63 22.49
CA ASN A 107 -20.67 7.55 23.37
C ASN A 107 -20.16 6.93 24.69
N GLU A 108 -20.50 5.68 24.99
CA GLU A 108 -19.95 4.92 26.13
C GLU A 108 -18.84 3.96 25.68
N ILE A 109 -18.74 3.67 24.37
CA ILE A 109 -17.72 2.79 23.79
C ILE A 109 -16.41 3.55 23.61
N LYS A 110 -15.32 2.97 24.13
CA LYS A 110 -13.95 3.48 24.00
C LYS A 110 -13.18 2.62 23.02
N VAL A 111 -12.62 3.25 21.99
CA VAL A 111 -11.77 2.59 21.00
C VAL A 111 -10.39 3.23 21.00
N PHE A 112 -9.35 2.44 20.73
CA PHE A 112 -8.01 2.98 20.63
C PHE A 112 -7.22 2.46 19.41
N ASP A 113 -6.24 3.26 18.97
CA ASP A 113 -5.25 2.89 17.97
C ASP A 113 -3.86 3.36 18.44
N PRO A 114 -2.93 2.45 18.81
CA PRO A 114 -1.59 2.82 19.27
C PRO A 114 -0.59 3.06 18.14
N PHE A 115 -1.00 2.83 16.88
CA PHE A 115 -0.22 3.09 15.66
C PHE A 115 -1.05 3.95 14.70
N ALA A 116 -1.69 4.99 15.23
CA ALA A 116 -2.76 5.71 14.54
C ALA A 116 -2.29 6.44 13.28
N GLY A 117 -1.03 6.89 13.24
CA GLY A 117 -0.38 7.47 12.08
C GLY A 117 -1.14 8.65 11.47
N GLY A 118 -1.94 8.38 10.45
CA GLY A 118 -2.77 9.40 9.81
C GLY A 118 -4.10 9.69 10.52
N GLY A 119 -4.52 8.84 11.46
CA GLY A 119 -5.80 8.95 12.18
C GLY A 119 -7.01 8.42 11.40
N THR A 120 -6.85 7.41 10.52
CA THR A 120 -7.99 6.86 9.77
C THR A 120 -8.99 6.13 10.68
N PHE A 121 -8.55 5.22 11.55
CA PHE A 121 -9.44 4.53 12.48
C PHE A 121 -10.08 5.48 13.49
N PRO A 122 -9.31 6.37 14.15
CA PRO A 122 -9.87 7.36 15.06
C PRO A 122 -10.96 8.23 14.45
N LEU A 123 -10.74 8.74 13.23
CA LEU A 123 -11.73 9.55 12.51
C LEU A 123 -13.03 8.80 12.27
N GLU A 124 -12.95 7.58 11.74
CA GLU A 124 -14.16 6.82 11.38
C GLU A 124 -14.88 6.26 12.61
N ALA A 125 -14.17 6.02 13.71
CA ALA A 125 -14.78 5.72 15.00
C ALA A 125 -15.56 6.92 15.54
N LEU A 126 -14.94 8.10 15.50
CA LEU A 126 -15.58 9.36 15.90
C LEU A 126 -16.82 9.63 15.04
N ASN A 127 -16.78 9.28 13.75
CA ASN A 127 -17.93 9.39 12.85
C ASN A 127 -19.15 8.55 13.24
N LEU A 128 -18.95 7.47 13.99
CA LEU A 128 -20.00 6.63 14.55
C LEU A 128 -20.42 7.05 15.98
N GLY A 129 -19.84 8.13 16.51
CA GLY A 129 -20.14 8.65 17.86
C GLY A 129 -19.33 7.99 18.98
N LEU A 130 -18.30 7.21 18.65
CA LEU A 130 -17.46 6.51 19.62
C LEU A 130 -16.45 7.44 20.28
N ASN A 131 -16.07 7.14 21.52
CA ASN A 131 -14.91 7.80 22.13
C ASN A 131 -13.64 7.18 21.56
N SER A 132 -12.83 8.00 20.91
CA SER A 132 -11.62 7.55 20.24
C SER A 132 -10.37 8.05 20.95
N TYR A 133 -9.44 7.14 21.16
CA TYR A 133 -8.13 7.37 21.75
C TYR A 133 -7.09 7.00 20.70
N ALA A 134 -6.14 7.86 20.43
CA ALA A 134 -5.18 7.66 19.36
C ALA A 134 -3.78 8.05 19.82
N SER A 135 -2.79 7.29 19.41
CA SER A 135 -1.42 7.64 19.65
C SER A 135 -0.49 7.15 18.56
N ASP A 136 0.66 7.82 18.48
CA ASP A 136 1.78 7.44 17.66
C ASP A 136 3.06 7.93 18.36
N LEU A 137 4.17 7.22 18.15
CA LEU A 137 5.48 7.62 18.66
C LEU A 137 5.98 8.89 17.93
N ASN A 138 5.59 9.05 16.66
CA ASN A 138 6.04 10.11 15.79
C ASN A 138 5.28 11.42 16.07
N PRO A 139 5.96 12.52 16.44
CA PRO A 139 5.28 13.79 16.74
C PRO A 139 4.54 14.37 15.53
N ILE A 140 5.02 14.11 14.30
CA ILE A 140 4.35 14.60 13.08
C ILE A 140 3.06 13.82 12.82
N ALA A 141 2.98 12.53 13.16
CA ALA A 141 1.73 11.77 13.11
C ALA A 141 0.69 12.40 14.04
N VAL A 142 1.06 12.67 15.29
CA VAL A 142 0.20 13.30 16.30
C VAL A 142 -0.37 14.63 15.81
N LEU A 143 0.45 15.47 15.18
CA LEU A 143 0.00 16.72 14.56
C LEU A 143 -1.02 16.48 13.43
N ILE A 144 -0.76 15.50 12.56
CA ILE A 144 -1.66 15.14 11.46
C ILE A 144 -2.99 14.60 11.98
N GLU A 145 -2.95 13.80 13.05
CA GLU A 145 -4.14 13.27 13.71
C GLU A 145 -4.98 14.40 14.31
N LYS A 146 -4.38 15.39 14.97
CA LYS A 146 -5.10 16.57 15.50
C LYS A 146 -5.83 17.31 14.39
N ALA A 147 -5.15 17.55 13.27
CA ALA A 147 -5.75 18.22 12.12
C ALA A 147 -6.74 17.35 11.31
N THR A 148 -6.71 16.03 11.49
CA THR A 148 -7.65 15.12 10.82
C THR A 148 -8.90 14.89 11.66
N CYS A 149 -8.71 14.61 12.95
CA CYS A 149 -9.75 14.06 13.83
C CYS A 149 -10.27 15.09 14.84
N GLU A 150 -9.43 16.00 15.35
CA GLU A 150 -9.78 16.88 16.47
C GLU A 150 -10.30 18.25 15.97
N TYR A 151 -9.46 19.02 15.28
CA TYR A 151 -9.76 20.42 14.96
C TYR A 151 -10.93 20.62 13.98
N PRO A 152 -11.12 19.82 12.92
CA PRO A 152 -12.29 19.94 12.05
C PRO A 152 -13.60 19.73 12.80
N GLN A 153 -13.63 18.81 13.76
CA GLN A 153 -14.81 18.49 14.55
C GLN A 153 -15.08 19.56 15.62
N LYS A 154 -14.02 20.08 16.23
CA LYS A 154 -14.09 21.07 17.30
C LYS A 154 -14.51 22.46 16.81
N PHE A 155 -13.99 22.88 15.66
CA PHE A 155 -14.12 24.27 15.18
C PHE A 155 -14.96 24.44 13.92
N GLY A 156 -15.25 23.37 13.20
CA GLY A 156 -16.17 23.38 12.07
C GLY A 156 -15.81 24.43 11.01
N LYS A 157 -16.84 25.11 10.50
CA LYS A 157 -16.69 26.11 9.43
C LYS A 157 -15.85 27.32 9.84
N LYS A 158 -15.88 27.73 11.10
CA LYS A 158 -15.11 28.87 11.62
C LYS A 158 -13.60 28.69 11.37
N LEU A 159 -13.11 27.46 11.48
CA LEU A 159 -11.72 27.13 11.14
C LEU A 159 -11.43 27.34 9.65
N VAL A 160 -12.32 26.89 8.76
CA VAL A 160 -12.14 27.04 7.31
C VAL A 160 -12.07 28.51 6.92
N ASP A 161 -12.96 29.33 7.48
CA ASP A 161 -13.02 30.77 7.19
C ASP A 161 -11.76 31.49 7.70
N ALA A 162 -11.29 31.16 8.91
CA ALA A 162 -10.04 31.72 9.46
C ALA A 162 -8.80 31.27 8.68
N LEU A 163 -8.78 30.04 8.18
CA LEU A 163 -7.71 29.56 7.31
C LEU A 163 -7.71 30.30 5.97
N GLU A 164 -8.87 30.53 5.37
CA GLU A 164 -8.97 31.30 4.12
C GLU A 164 -8.35 32.69 4.26
N GLU A 165 -8.69 33.41 5.33
CA GLU A 165 -8.09 34.71 5.65
C GLU A 165 -6.57 34.62 5.75
N ASN A 166 -6.04 33.70 6.56
CA ASN A 166 -4.60 33.66 6.84
C ASN A 166 -3.76 33.07 5.70
N PHE A 167 -4.30 32.15 4.90
CA PHE A 167 -3.63 31.68 3.69
C PHE A 167 -3.51 32.79 2.64
N LEU A 168 -4.52 33.65 2.50
CA LEU A 168 -4.46 34.83 1.63
C LEU A 168 -3.41 35.83 2.11
N ARG A 169 -3.35 36.11 3.41
CA ARG A 169 -2.34 37.01 4.00
C ARG A 169 -0.90 36.52 3.77
N VAL A 170 -0.66 35.21 3.90
CA VAL A 170 0.64 34.62 3.53
C VAL A 170 0.88 34.84 2.03
N ASN A 171 -0.11 34.56 1.18
CA ASN A 171 0.00 34.71 -0.27
C ASN A 171 0.38 36.14 -0.70
N GLU A 172 -0.30 37.15 -0.15
CA GLU A 172 -0.02 38.57 -0.44
C GLU A 172 1.41 38.97 -0.04
N THR A 173 1.87 38.48 1.11
CA THR A 173 3.22 38.76 1.61
C THR A 173 4.29 38.11 0.71
N ILE A 174 4.10 36.85 0.34
CA ILE A 174 5.06 36.13 -0.51
C ILE A 174 5.08 36.70 -1.94
N GLU A 175 3.94 37.12 -2.49
CA GLU A 175 3.88 37.77 -3.81
C GLU A 175 4.67 39.08 -3.80
N LYS A 176 4.47 39.91 -2.77
CA LYS A 176 5.22 41.17 -2.59
C LYS A 176 6.73 40.93 -2.50
N GLU A 177 7.15 39.92 -1.75
CA GLU A 177 8.56 39.69 -1.44
C GLU A 177 9.34 38.81 -2.44
N MET A 178 8.65 38.01 -3.25
CA MET A 178 9.27 36.99 -4.11
C MET A 178 8.92 37.11 -5.58
N SER A 179 8.03 38.04 -5.97
CA SER A 179 7.64 38.23 -7.38
C SER A 179 8.85 38.34 -8.32
N ASN A 180 9.92 39.03 -7.92
CA ASN A 180 11.15 39.17 -8.68
C ASN A 180 11.86 37.84 -9.02
N LEU A 181 11.68 36.79 -8.22
CA LEU A 181 12.29 35.47 -8.47
C LEU A 181 11.54 34.66 -9.54
N TYR A 182 10.27 34.98 -9.79
CA TYR A 182 9.34 34.20 -10.61
C TYR A 182 8.65 35.00 -11.72
N LYS A 183 8.92 36.30 -11.82
CA LYS A 183 8.42 37.17 -12.88
C LYS A 183 9.00 36.74 -14.23
N ASN A 184 8.13 36.59 -15.23
CA ASN A 184 8.58 36.34 -16.60
C ASN A 184 8.93 37.67 -17.27
N GLU A 185 10.21 37.97 -17.43
CA GLU A 185 10.62 39.19 -18.14
C GLU A 185 10.85 38.95 -19.64
N VAL A 186 10.98 37.68 -20.05
CA VAL A 186 11.14 37.30 -21.45
C VAL A 186 9.80 37.39 -22.18
N HIS A 187 8.76 36.83 -21.57
CA HIS A 187 7.38 36.86 -22.05
C HIS A 187 6.47 37.37 -20.93
N PRO A 188 6.35 38.71 -20.73
CA PRO A 188 5.59 39.30 -19.63
C PRO A 188 4.11 38.87 -19.55
N GLU A 189 3.52 38.47 -20.68
CA GLU A 189 2.18 37.94 -20.80
C GLU A 189 2.03 36.48 -20.34
N ASN A 190 3.15 35.76 -20.20
CA ASN A 190 3.20 34.36 -19.82
C ASN A 190 3.68 34.19 -18.39
N GLU A 191 3.13 33.21 -17.67
CA GLU A 191 3.52 32.97 -16.28
C GLU A 191 4.48 31.77 -16.17
N ILE A 192 5.58 31.93 -15.42
CA ILE A 192 6.50 30.82 -15.12
C ILE A 192 5.84 29.89 -14.11
N ASN A 193 5.75 28.59 -14.45
CA ASN A 193 5.24 27.58 -13.50
C ASN A 193 6.36 26.91 -12.72
N PHE A 194 7.47 26.57 -13.38
CA PHE A 194 8.59 25.88 -12.75
C PHE A 194 9.89 26.02 -13.56
N PHE A 195 11.01 25.89 -12.86
CA PHE A 195 12.36 25.81 -13.42
C PHE A 195 12.86 24.36 -13.40
N VAL A 196 13.58 23.97 -14.44
CA VAL A 196 14.25 22.68 -14.54
C VAL A 196 15.71 22.87 -14.19
N TRP A 197 16.15 22.19 -13.14
CA TRP A 197 17.52 22.21 -12.66
C TRP A 197 18.24 20.91 -12.97
N VAL A 198 19.55 20.99 -13.17
CA VAL A 198 20.41 19.84 -13.33
C VAL A 198 21.64 20.00 -12.45
N ARG A 199 21.94 18.94 -11.69
CA ARG A 199 23.22 18.79 -10.97
C ARG A 199 24.31 18.45 -11.96
N GLU A 200 25.53 18.87 -11.68
CA GLU A 200 26.65 18.66 -12.58
C GLU A 200 27.76 17.83 -11.92
N PHE A 201 28.63 17.27 -12.75
CA PHE A 201 29.76 16.45 -12.34
C PHE A 201 30.97 16.74 -13.25
N LYS A 202 32.12 17.09 -12.68
CA LYS A 202 33.31 17.40 -13.46
C LYS A 202 34.01 16.12 -13.93
N CYS A 203 34.22 16.01 -15.24
CA CYS A 203 34.90 14.87 -15.83
C CYS A 203 36.39 14.84 -15.41
N ILE A 204 36.86 13.72 -14.87
CA ILE A 204 38.26 13.56 -14.45
C ILE A 204 39.26 13.49 -15.62
N GLU A 205 38.80 13.13 -16.82
CA GLU A 205 39.68 12.97 -17.99
C GLU A 205 39.81 14.26 -18.80
N CYS A 206 38.68 14.93 -19.06
CA CYS A 206 38.61 16.03 -20.02
C CYS A 206 38.03 17.32 -19.44
N ASN A 207 37.89 17.40 -18.12
CA ASN A 207 37.39 18.55 -17.34
C ASN A 207 35.98 19.08 -17.66
N LEU A 208 35.30 18.53 -18.68
CA LEU A 208 33.92 18.90 -19.01
C LEU A 208 33.01 18.79 -17.78
N ILE A 209 32.21 19.82 -17.56
CA ILE A 209 31.13 19.85 -16.57
C ILE A 209 29.93 19.08 -17.14
N ILE A 210 29.74 17.85 -16.66
CA ILE A 210 28.74 16.90 -17.16
C ILE A 210 27.40 17.15 -16.44
N PRO A 211 26.35 17.61 -17.12
CA PRO A 211 25.01 17.71 -16.53
C PRO A 211 24.47 16.30 -16.27
N LEU A 212 23.94 16.00 -15.09
CA LEU A 212 23.44 14.68 -14.70
C LEU A 212 22.01 14.44 -15.19
N ILE A 213 21.86 14.01 -16.44
CA ILE A 213 20.56 13.84 -17.08
C ILE A 213 20.34 12.36 -17.38
N LYS A 214 19.24 11.80 -16.87
CA LYS A 214 18.85 10.41 -17.18
C LYS A 214 18.23 10.26 -18.57
N ASN A 215 17.43 11.24 -18.96
CA ASN A 215 16.73 11.30 -20.22
C ASN A 215 16.50 12.77 -20.58
N TYR A 216 16.83 13.15 -21.80
CA TYR A 216 16.66 14.51 -22.30
C TYR A 216 15.20 14.89 -22.57
N LEU A 217 14.27 13.92 -22.64
CA LEU A 217 12.85 14.18 -22.89
C LEU A 217 12.17 14.92 -21.73
N LEU A 218 11.57 16.07 -22.05
CA LEU A 218 10.75 16.89 -21.16
C LEU A 218 9.25 16.66 -21.39
N SER A 219 8.84 16.34 -22.62
CA SER A 219 7.46 16.02 -22.97
C SER A 219 7.38 15.19 -24.24
N LYS A 220 6.72 14.02 -24.17
CA LYS A 220 6.46 13.19 -25.36
C LYS A 220 5.31 13.73 -26.21
N LYS A 221 4.22 14.19 -25.60
CA LYS A 221 3.02 14.68 -26.33
C LYS A 221 3.32 15.94 -27.12
N TYR A 222 4.08 16.86 -26.53
CA TYR A 222 4.36 18.17 -27.12
C TYR A 222 5.72 18.24 -27.81
N GLN A 223 6.41 17.11 -27.88
CA GLN A 223 7.69 16.97 -28.52
C GLN A 223 8.81 17.90 -28.01
N TRP A 224 8.97 17.98 -26.68
CA TRP A 224 10.06 18.74 -26.05
C TRP A 224 11.12 17.85 -25.41
N ALA A 225 12.38 18.23 -25.64
CA ALA A 225 13.58 17.69 -25.04
C ALA A 225 14.65 18.77 -24.92
N LEU A 226 15.57 18.54 -23.98
CA LEU A 226 16.83 19.25 -23.87
C LEU A 226 17.79 18.72 -24.95
N ILE A 227 18.26 19.58 -25.85
CA ILE A 227 19.27 19.23 -26.85
C ILE A 227 20.62 19.75 -26.34
N PRO A 228 21.55 18.87 -25.92
CA PRO A 228 22.86 19.30 -25.44
C PRO A 228 23.74 19.76 -26.61
N LYS A 229 24.41 20.89 -26.42
CA LYS A 229 25.51 21.38 -27.26
C LYS A 229 26.80 21.16 -26.47
N ILE A 230 27.59 20.18 -26.90
CA ILE A 230 28.82 19.77 -26.23
C ILE A 230 29.95 20.59 -26.83
N PRO A 231 30.63 21.46 -26.06
CA PRO A 231 31.75 22.24 -26.60
C PRO A 231 32.98 21.37 -26.82
N ASP A 232 33.78 21.75 -27.81
CA ASP A 232 35.15 21.24 -27.93
C ASP A 232 36.03 21.76 -26.79
N ALA A 233 37.13 21.06 -26.50
CA ALA A 233 38.00 21.40 -25.37
C ALA A 233 38.60 22.82 -25.45
N LYS A 234 38.66 23.41 -26.65
CA LYS A 234 39.13 24.80 -26.86
C LYS A 234 38.04 25.85 -26.64
N GLU A 235 36.77 25.46 -26.70
CA GLU A 235 35.62 26.38 -26.64
C GLU A 235 35.11 26.62 -25.21
N GLY A 236 35.49 25.75 -24.26
CA GLY A 236 35.13 25.83 -22.85
C GLY A 236 34.72 24.47 -22.29
N ASP A 237 34.33 24.40 -21.02
CA ASP A 237 34.02 23.15 -20.33
C ASP A 237 32.53 22.97 -20.00
N GLU A 238 31.67 23.88 -20.46
CA GLU A 238 30.24 23.90 -20.10
C GLU A 238 29.33 23.36 -21.20
N VAL A 239 28.50 22.37 -20.87
CA VAL A 239 27.43 21.92 -21.77
C VAL A 239 26.29 22.94 -21.78
N LEU A 240 25.98 23.47 -22.97
CA LEU A 240 24.83 24.35 -23.21
C LEU A 240 23.63 23.56 -23.75
N PHE A 241 22.44 24.16 -23.71
CA PHE A 241 21.20 23.50 -24.13
C PHE A 241 20.39 24.35 -25.10
N SER A 242 19.64 23.68 -25.98
CA SER A 242 18.50 24.24 -26.72
C SER A 242 17.24 23.38 -26.50
N ILE A 243 16.04 23.91 -26.72
CA ILE A 243 14.80 23.14 -26.65
C ILE A 243 14.43 22.66 -28.05
N GLY A 244 14.10 21.38 -28.20
CA GLY A 244 13.59 20.82 -29.45
C GLY A 244 13.19 19.36 -29.30
N TRP A 245 13.07 18.63 -30.40
CA TRP A 245 12.81 17.19 -30.39
C TRP A 245 14.12 16.40 -30.54
N PRO A 246 14.37 15.35 -29.73
CA PRO A 246 15.68 14.73 -29.70
C PRO A 246 15.89 13.74 -30.85
N ASN A 247 17.10 13.76 -31.43
CA ASN A 247 17.56 12.71 -32.36
C ASN A 247 18.15 11.48 -31.63
N LYS A 248 18.53 11.60 -30.35
CA LYS A 248 19.04 10.52 -29.48
C LYS A 248 18.45 10.62 -28.06
N SER A 249 18.24 9.48 -27.41
CA SER A 249 17.52 9.39 -26.12
C SER A 249 18.41 9.02 -24.91
N GLU A 250 19.70 8.75 -25.11
CA GLU A 250 20.60 8.34 -24.03
C GLU A 250 21.14 9.56 -23.27
N GLY A 251 20.79 9.65 -21.98
CA GLY A 251 21.33 10.65 -21.07
C GLY A 251 22.75 10.33 -20.58
N THR A 252 23.32 11.25 -19.82
CA THR A 252 24.67 11.16 -19.20
C THR A 252 24.68 10.44 -17.86
N TYR A 253 23.53 10.21 -17.22
CA TYR A 253 23.43 9.64 -15.87
C TYR A 253 22.48 8.44 -15.79
N SER A 254 22.97 7.28 -15.33
CA SER A 254 22.15 6.09 -15.16
C SER A 254 22.64 5.22 -14.00
N ARG A 255 21.74 4.91 -13.06
CA ARG A 255 21.99 4.01 -11.92
C ARG A 255 23.27 4.39 -11.11
N GLY A 256 23.54 5.68 -10.94
CA GLY A 256 24.72 6.17 -10.23
C GLY A 256 25.99 6.31 -11.09
N LYS A 257 25.99 5.82 -12.34
CA LYS A 257 27.11 5.96 -13.27
C LYS A 257 26.95 7.22 -14.12
N VAL A 258 28.07 7.86 -14.45
CA VAL A 258 28.12 9.08 -15.27
C VAL A 258 28.95 8.82 -16.51
N THR A 259 28.38 9.05 -17.69
CA THR A 259 29.10 8.93 -18.97
C THR A 259 29.34 10.31 -19.55
N CYS A 260 30.61 10.65 -19.79
CA CYS A 260 31.00 11.94 -20.36
C CYS A 260 30.57 12.02 -21.83
N PRO A 261 29.82 13.05 -22.25
CA PRO A 261 29.40 13.18 -23.64
C PRO A 261 30.52 13.63 -24.58
N ARG A 262 31.61 14.23 -24.07
CA ARG A 262 32.81 14.64 -24.84
C ARG A 262 33.78 13.46 -25.04
N CYS A 263 34.38 12.95 -23.97
CA CYS A 263 35.42 11.90 -24.07
C CYS A 263 34.89 10.45 -24.02
N ARG A 264 33.58 10.24 -23.83
CA ARG A 264 32.92 8.92 -23.72
C ARG A 264 33.32 8.06 -22.52
N ASN A 265 34.25 8.53 -21.67
CA ASN A 265 34.60 7.80 -20.45
C ASN A 265 33.37 7.66 -19.53
N THR A 266 33.20 6.48 -18.94
CA THR A 266 32.14 6.18 -17.98
C THR A 266 32.73 6.07 -16.59
N ILE A 267 32.38 7.03 -15.74
CA ILE A 267 32.80 7.11 -14.35
C ILE A 267 31.93 6.17 -13.52
N SER A 268 32.58 5.36 -12.69
CA SER A 268 31.94 4.38 -11.81
C SER A 268 31.05 5.04 -10.76
N LYS A 269 30.07 4.29 -10.24
CA LYS A 269 29.16 4.79 -9.19
C LYS A 269 29.95 5.15 -7.93
N GLU A 270 30.95 4.37 -7.59
CA GLU A 270 31.81 4.51 -6.43
C GLU A 270 32.62 5.81 -6.52
N THR A 271 33.20 6.10 -7.69
CA THR A 271 33.91 7.35 -7.96
C THR A 271 32.98 8.55 -7.89
N VAL A 272 31.77 8.46 -8.47
CA VAL A 272 30.77 9.54 -8.41
C VAL A 272 30.39 9.83 -6.96
N MET A 273 30.10 8.81 -6.16
CA MET A 273 29.73 8.96 -4.74
C MET A 273 30.85 9.60 -3.91
N LYS A 274 32.12 9.31 -4.23
CA LYS A 274 33.27 9.89 -3.54
C LYS A 274 33.48 11.37 -3.87
N GLN A 275 33.36 11.75 -5.14
CA GLN A 275 33.72 13.10 -5.62
C GLN A 275 32.56 14.10 -5.63
N MET A 276 31.33 13.63 -5.81
CA MET A 276 30.15 14.51 -5.91
C MET A 276 29.93 15.42 -4.68
N PRO A 277 30.19 14.99 -3.43
CA PRO A 277 30.10 15.87 -2.26
C PRO A 277 31.02 17.10 -2.33
N GLU A 278 32.12 17.02 -3.06
CA GLU A 278 33.14 18.09 -3.20
C GLU A 278 32.85 19.02 -4.41
N GLN A 279 32.07 18.55 -5.39
CA GLN A 279 31.84 19.23 -6.68
C GLN A 279 30.45 19.89 -6.78
N LYS A 280 29.89 20.43 -5.70
CA LYS A 280 28.48 20.87 -5.60
C LYS A 280 28.11 22.00 -6.58
N THR A 281 27.87 21.67 -7.84
CA THR A 281 27.36 22.60 -8.85
C THR A 281 26.05 22.11 -9.43
N GLU A 282 25.13 23.06 -9.61
CA GLU A 282 23.79 22.84 -10.18
C GLU A 282 23.39 24.10 -10.94
N LYS A 283 22.64 23.93 -12.03
CA LYS A 283 22.20 25.06 -12.86
C LYS A 283 20.79 24.88 -13.41
N ILE A 284 20.14 26.00 -13.70
CA ILE A 284 18.88 26.02 -14.45
C ILE A 284 19.19 25.74 -15.92
N VAL A 285 18.47 24.79 -16.52
CA VAL A 285 18.64 24.42 -17.94
C VAL A 285 17.39 24.67 -18.78
N ALA A 286 16.22 24.81 -18.16
CA ALA A 286 14.98 25.17 -18.85
C ALA A 286 13.97 25.84 -17.91
N VAL A 287 13.06 26.60 -18.50
CA VAL A 287 11.93 27.24 -17.84
C VAL A 287 10.65 26.74 -18.49
N TYR A 288 9.65 26.36 -17.70
CA TYR A 288 8.31 26.03 -18.19
C TYR A 288 7.36 27.18 -17.89
N GLU A 289 6.75 27.74 -18.94
CA GLU A 289 5.81 28.85 -18.88
C GLU A 289 4.45 28.45 -19.47
N ASN A 290 3.37 29.06 -18.96
CA ASN A 290 2.05 28.94 -19.58
C ASN A 290 1.87 30.04 -20.61
N ILE A 291 1.63 29.66 -21.86
CA ILE A 291 1.24 30.59 -22.92
C ILE A 291 -0.22 30.96 -22.71
N TYR A 292 -0.48 32.25 -22.53
CA TYR A 292 -1.84 32.79 -22.53
C TYR A 292 -2.36 32.89 -23.97
N ASP A 293 -3.41 32.15 -24.29
CA ASP A 293 -4.14 32.25 -25.57
C ASP A 293 -5.62 32.53 -25.27
N PRO A 294 -6.16 33.70 -25.66
CA PRO A 294 -7.58 34.02 -25.47
C PRO A 294 -8.56 33.07 -26.17
N LYS A 295 -8.10 32.29 -27.18
CA LYS A 295 -8.93 31.43 -28.03
C LYS A 295 -8.75 29.93 -27.74
N SER A 296 -7.75 29.52 -26.97
CA SER A 296 -7.50 28.12 -26.61
C SER A 296 -7.12 27.97 -25.14
N ASN A 297 -7.50 26.86 -24.49
CA ASN A 297 -7.03 26.58 -23.12
C ASN A 297 -5.50 26.74 -23.05
N ALA A 298 -5.00 27.43 -22.03
CA ALA A 298 -3.58 27.74 -21.84
C ALA A 298 -2.68 26.52 -22.17
N ARG A 299 -1.71 26.72 -23.06
CA ARG A 299 -0.75 25.69 -23.47
C ARG A 299 0.60 26.02 -22.84
N GLY A 300 1.19 25.09 -22.11
CA GLY A 300 2.54 25.32 -21.59
C GLY A 300 3.61 25.23 -22.68
N SER A 301 4.79 25.76 -22.41
CA SER A 301 5.96 25.72 -23.31
C SER A 301 7.25 25.65 -22.50
N PHE A 302 8.30 25.06 -23.08
CA PHE A 302 9.65 25.10 -22.54
C PHE A 302 10.52 26.07 -23.32
N ARG A 303 11.34 26.83 -22.60
CA ARG A 303 12.40 27.69 -23.16
C ARG A 303 13.69 27.57 -22.35
N ILE A 304 14.78 28.10 -22.90
CA ILE A 304 16.06 28.24 -22.20
C ILE A 304 15.94 29.41 -21.20
N PRO A 305 16.57 29.33 -20.02
CA PRO A 305 16.63 30.47 -19.10
C PRO A 305 17.35 31.67 -19.74
N SER A 306 16.88 32.87 -19.40
CA SER A 306 17.51 34.13 -19.72
C SER A 306 18.75 34.36 -18.84
N GLN A 307 19.63 35.28 -19.25
CA GLN A 307 20.82 35.65 -18.47
C GLN A 307 20.47 36.19 -17.07
N LYS A 308 19.34 36.90 -16.94
CA LYS A 308 18.88 37.38 -15.64
C LYS A 308 18.40 36.25 -14.74
N GLU A 309 17.68 35.27 -15.29
CA GLU A 309 17.24 34.09 -14.52
C GLU A 309 18.44 33.24 -14.06
N LEU A 310 19.48 33.10 -14.89
CA LEU A 310 20.75 32.46 -14.53
C LEU A 310 21.47 33.24 -13.43
N LYS A 311 21.63 34.57 -13.57
CA LYS A 311 22.24 35.41 -12.54
C LYS A 311 21.48 35.39 -11.22
N ASN A 312 20.14 35.38 -11.26
CA ASN A 312 19.28 35.23 -10.08
C ASN A 312 19.36 33.84 -9.44
N SER A 313 20.07 32.89 -10.05
CA SER A 313 20.32 31.56 -9.51
C SER A 313 21.70 31.43 -8.83
N GLU A 314 22.61 32.37 -9.08
CA GLU A 314 23.97 32.45 -8.50
C GLU A 314 23.96 33.01 -7.07
N ILE A 315 23.17 32.37 -6.21
CA ILE A 315 23.03 32.77 -4.81
C ILE A 315 23.97 31.92 -3.96
N LYS A 316 24.85 32.60 -3.22
CA LYS A 316 25.78 31.95 -2.29
C LYS A 316 25.01 31.19 -1.21
N ARG A 317 25.12 29.86 -1.28
CA ARG A 317 24.35 28.94 -0.47
C ARG A 317 24.68 29.08 1.02
N GLU A 318 25.95 29.25 1.35
CA GLU A 318 26.45 29.34 2.73
C GLU A 318 25.86 30.55 3.45
N GLU A 319 25.73 31.69 2.77
CA GLU A 319 25.14 32.91 3.33
C GLU A 319 23.67 32.69 3.72
N VAL A 320 22.88 32.08 2.83
CA VAL A 320 21.46 31.76 3.08
C VAL A 320 21.31 30.77 4.24
N ILE A 321 22.15 29.73 4.28
CA ILE A 321 22.10 28.73 5.36
C ILE A 321 22.50 29.35 6.70
N ASN A 322 23.55 30.17 6.74
CA ASN A 322 23.99 30.82 7.98
C ASN A 322 22.94 31.79 8.52
N GLU A 323 22.31 32.59 7.65
CA GLU A 323 21.21 33.46 8.05
C GLU A 323 20.04 32.66 8.65
N LEU A 324 19.66 31.57 7.98
CA LEU A 324 18.57 30.70 8.44
C LEU A 324 18.89 30.03 9.78
N LEU A 325 20.12 29.52 9.97
CA LEU A 325 20.54 28.86 11.20
C LEU A 325 20.71 29.83 12.38
N ASN A 326 21.08 31.09 12.12
CA ASN A 326 21.12 32.13 13.15
C ASN A 326 19.73 32.41 13.74
N GLU A 327 18.68 32.34 12.91
CA GLU A 327 17.29 32.55 13.36
C GLU A 327 16.63 31.26 13.87
N TYR A 328 16.95 30.12 13.25
CA TYR A 328 16.37 28.80 13.55
C TYR A 328 17.48 27.74 13.65
N PRO A 329 18.20 27.64 14.77
CA PRO A 329 19.38 26.78 14.89
C PRO A 329 19.06 25.28 14.72
N ASP A 330 17.87 24.86 15.14
CA ASP A 330 17.45 23.44 15.12
C ASP A 330 16.79 23.00 13.79
N ILE A 331 16.78 23.86 12.76
CA ILE A 331 16.06 23.57 11.52
C ILE A 331 16.78 22.55 10.63
N ASP A 332 18.12 22.45 10.73
CA ASP A 332 18.93 21.53 9.92
C ASP A 332 19.13 20.19 10.61
N ILE A 333 18.20 19.26 10.39
CA ILE A 333 18.31 17.91 10.91
C ILE A 333 19.39 17.16 10.14
N LYS A 334 20.45 16.74 10.84
CA LYS A 334 21.45 15.83 10.28
C LYS A 334 20.83 14.43 10.15
N PHE A 335 20.95 13.85 8.97
CA PHE A 335 20.57 12.46 8.73
C PHE A 335 21.65 11.56 9.33
N GLN A 336 21.52 11.27 10.62
CA GLN A 336 22.49 10.55 11.43
C GLN A 336 22.80 9.14 10.91
N GLU A 337 21.92 8.54 10.10
CA GLU A 337 22.00 7.12 9.73
C GLU A 337 21.88 6.92 8.22
N LYS A 338 22.65 5.96 7.67
CA LYS A 338 22.39 5.42 6.33
C LYS A 338 21.11 4.59 6.37
N VAL A 339 19.97 5.22 6.11
CA VAL A 339 18.72 4.50 5.92
C VAL A 339 18.83 3.70 4.62
N ALA A 340 18.62 2.37 4.71
CA ALA A 340 18.73 1.45 3.57
C ALA A 340 17.96 1.93 2.32
N ALA A 341 16.85 2.64 2.53
CA ALA A 341 15.93 3.10 1.50
C ALA A 341 16.35 4.40 0.77
N TRP A 342 17.26 5.23 1.30
CA TRP A 342 17.48 6.60 0.78
C TRP A 342 18.69 6.73 -0.14
N GLY A 343 19.85 6.31 0.34
CA GLY A 343 21.12 6.40 -0.40
C GLY A 343 21.56 7.83 -0.81
N ILE A 344 20.85 8.89 -0.39
CA ILE A 344 21.17 10.30 -0.72
C ILE A 344 22.42 10.80 -0.01
N GLN A 345 22.71 10.26 1.18
CA GLN A 345 23.89 10.57 1.97
C GLN A 345 25.17 10.26 1.19
N ASN A 346 25.14 9.22 0.34
CA ASN A 346 26.27 8.85 -0.53
C ASN A 346 26.57 9.89 -1.63
N TYR A 347 25.70 10.88 -1.82
CA TYR A 347 25.89 12.00 -2.76
C TYR A 347 26.10 13.33 -2.02
N GLY A 348 26.39 13.29 -0.71
CA GLY A 348 26.66 14.48 0.10
C GLY A 348 25.41 15.22 0.59
N ILE A 349 24.22 14.64 0.42
CA ILE A 349 22.94 15.16 0.95
C ILE A 349 22.66 14.44 2.28
N ASP A 350 23.25 14.96 3.35
CA ASP A 350 23.26 14.37 4.70
C ASP A 350 22.47 15.18 5.73
N SER A 351 21.72 16.21 5.31
CA SER A 351 20.89 17.01 6.20
C SER A 351 19.70 17.61 5.49
N THR A 352 18.69 18.05 6.25
CA THR A 352 17.44 18.60 5.74
C THR A 352 17.67 19.80 4.82
N LEU A 353 18.54 20.76 5.18
CA LEU A 353 18.78 21.93 4.34
C LEU A 353 19.47 21.58 3.01
N LYS A 354 20.24 20.49 2.95
CA LYS A 354 20.87 20.01 1.70
C LYS A 354 19.87 19.44 0.69
N CYS A 355 18.62 19.20 1.08
CA CYS A 355 17.55 18.77 0.19
C CYS A 355 16.94 19.92 -0.65
N PHE A 356 17.48 21.14 -0.57
CA PHE A 356 16.97 22.31 -1.30
C PHE A 356 18.12 23.04 -1.99
N ASN A 357 17.87 23.70 -3.12
CA ASN A 357 18.82 24.66 -3.73
C ASN A 357 18.74 26.02 -2.98
N SER A 358 19.65 26.97 -3.28
CA SER A 358 19.68 28.27 -2.59
C SER A 358 18.39 29.09 -2.75
N ARG A 359 17.77 29.06 -3.94
CA ARG A 359 16.51 29.78 -4.22
C ARG A 359 15.32 29.18 -3.47
N GLN A 360 15.23 27.85 -3.43
CA GLN A 360 14.24 27.09 -2.67
C GLN A 360 14.35 27.40 -1.18
N LEU A 361 15.57 27.47 -0.63
CA LEU A 361 15.79 27.86 0.77
C LEU A 361 15.30 29.28 1.07
N ILE A 362 15.61 30.26 0.22
CA ILE A 362 15.12 31.64 0.40
C ILE A 362 13.60 31.66 0.43
N VAL A 363 12.95 30.96 -0.51
CA VAL A 363 11.49 30.89 -0.58
C VAL A 363 10.91 30.27 0.69
N LEU A 364 11.39 29.12 1.13
CA LEU A 364 10.88 28.45 2.33
C LEU A 364 11.14 29.27 3.60
N THR A 365 12.30 29.93 3.70
CA THR A 365 12.68 30.77 4.85
C THR A 365 11.75 31.97 4.99
N LYS A 366 11.49 32.68 3.89
CA LYS A 366 10.56 33.81 3.90
C LYS A 366 9.13 33.38 4.25
N ILE A 367 8.66 32.24 3.72
CA ILE A 367 7.34 31.69 4.10
C ILE A 367 7.29 31.37 5.59
N LEU A 368 8.34 30.73 6.13
CA LEU A 368 8.46 30.44 7.56
C LEU A 368 8.40 31.72 8.41
N ARG A 369 9.16 32.76 8.05
CA ARG A 369 9.14 34.07 8.72
C ARG A 369 7.74 34.68 8.71
N THR A 370 7.07 34.69 7.56
CA THR A 370 5.70 35.19 7.41
C THR A 370 4.71 34.41 8.29
N ILE A 371 4.82 33.07 8.31
CA ILE A 371 3.97 32.22 9.17
C ILE A 371 4.21 32.56 10.64
N ASN A 372 5.47 32.68 11.07
CA ASN A 372 5.82 33.00 12.47
C ASN A 372 5.36 34.41 12.88
N GLN A 373 5.41 35.38 11.97
CA GLN A 373 4.84 36.70 12.21
C GLN A 373 3.31 36.62 12.38
N ILE A 374 2.62 36.00 11.43
CA ILE A 374 1.17 35.83 11.46
C ILE A 374 0.72 35.02 12.68
N ALA A 375 1.50 34.02 13.10
CA ALA A 375 1.22 33.21 14.29
C ALA A 375 1.11 34.07 15.56
N ARG A 376 2.08 34.98 15.79
CA ARG A 376 2.04 35.91 16.93
C ARG A 376 0.80 36.82 16.90
N GLU A 377 0.33 37.18 15.73
CA GLU A 377 -0.88 37.99 15.57
C GLU A 377 -2.15 37.16 15.79
N ILE A 378 -2.20 35.92 15.32
CA ILE A 378 -3.29 34.96 15.58
C ILE A 378 -3.44 34.72 17.09
N GLU A 379 -2.33 34.49 17.79
CA GLU A 379 -2.32 34.28 19.25
C GLU A 379 -2.90 35.47 20.02
N LYS A 380 -2.69 36.69 19.53
CA LYS A 380 -3.28 37.92 20.10
C LYS A 380 -4.74 38.14 19.67
N LYS A 381 -5.10 37.75 18.45
CA LYS A 381 -6.42 38.00 17.84
C LYS A 381 -7.50 37.11 18.42
N TYR A 382 -7.21 35.84 18.68
CA TYR A 382 -8.22 34.88 19.13
C TYR A 382 -8.01 34.51 20.60
N GLU A 383 -9.05 34.70 21.40
CA GLU A 383 -9.03 34.36 22.84
C GLU A 383 -8.87 32.86 23.12
N ASN A 384 -9.32 31.99 22.22
CA ASN A 384 -9.22 30.54 22.39
C ASN A 384 -7.85 30.04 21.90
N PRO A 385 -6.92 29.64 22.79
CA PRO A 385 -5.57 29.28 22.39
C PRO A 385 -5.54 28.06 21.47
N GLU A 386 -6.40 27.07 21.71
CA GLU A 386 -6.48 25.87 20.86
C GLU A 386 -6.98 26.18 19.44
N PHE A 387 -7.80 27.22 19.28
CA PHE A 387 -8.19 27.68 17.94
C PHE A 387 -7.02 28.33 17.21
N SER A 388 -6.23 29.15 17.92
CA SER A 388 -4.99 29.74 17.40
C SER A 388 -3.99 28.66 16.98
N LYS A 389 -3.74 27.66 17.84
CA LYS A 389 -2.87 26.50 17.53
C LYS A 389 -3.33 25.77 16.28
N ALA A 390 -4.64 25.54 16.13
CA ALA A 390 -5.18 24.88 14.95
C ALA A 390 -4.86 25.65 13.66
N ILE A 391 -5.08 26.97 13.62
CA ILE A 391 -4.79 27.80 12.44
C ILE A 391 -3.30 27.74 12.08
N ILE A 392 -2.42 27.93 13.08
CA ILE A 392 -0.97 27.95 12.88
C ILE A 392 -0.46 26.58 12.40
N LEU A 393 -1.03 25.48 12.92
CA LEU A 393 -0.72 24.13 12.46
C LEU A 393 -1.00 23.94 10.96
N TYR A 394 -2.18 24.36 10.47
CA TYR A 394 -2.49 24.22 9.03
C TYR A 394 -1.63 25.12 8.15
N LEU A 395 -1.26 26.32 8.59
CA LEU A 395 -0.30 27.17 7.86
C LEU A 395 1.07 26.46 7.74
N SER A 396 1.52 25.83 8.82
CA SER A 396 2.76 25.04 8.86
C SER A 396 2.69 23.78 8.00
N PHE A 397 1.50 23.17 7.84
CA PHE A 397 1.28 22.13 6.83
C PHE A 397 1.40 22.65 5.40
N GLY A 398 1.05 23.91 5.14
CA GLY A 398 1.33 24.57 3.87
C GLY A 398 2.83 24.65 3.59
N LEU A 399 3.63 25.08 4.56
CA LEU A 399 5.09 25.18 4.44
C LEU A 399 5.72 23.81 4.12
N SER A 400 5.39 22.78 4.90
CA SER A 400 5.90 21.41 4.69
C SER A 400 5.44 20.80 3.36
N LYS A 401 4.20 21.08 2.92
CA LYS A 401 3.75 20.68 1.57
C LYS A 401 4.51 21.37 0.45
N LEU A 402 4.81 22.66 0.60
CA LEU A 402 5.70 23.34 -0.34
C LEU A 402 7.09 22.71 -0.34
N ALA A 403 7.65 22.37 0.83
CA ALA A 403 8.94 21.68 0.92
C ALA A 403 8.92 20.32 0.17
N ASP A 404 7.85 19.51 0.31
CA ASP A 404 7.69 18.23 -0.41
C ASP A 404 7.65 18.41 -1.94
N TYR A 405 7.00 19.45 -2.44
CA TYR A 405 6.88 19.73 -3.88
C TYR A 405 8.01 20.59 -4.45
N ASN A 406 8.78 21.28 -3.62
CA ASN A 406 9.81 22.24 -4.03
C ASN A 406 11.17 21.93 -3.39
N SER A 407 11.57 20.65 -3.40
CA SER A 407 12.91 20.21 -3.01
C SER A 407 13.79 19.95 -4.24
N ASN A 408 15.08 19.77 -4.03
CA ASN A 408 16.01 19.31 -5.07
C ASN A 408 15.92 17.79 -5.35
N LEU A 409 14.86 17.14 -4.85
CA LEU A 409 14.52 15.73 -5.03
C LEU A 409 13.19 15.55 -5.79
N THR A 410 12.49 16.65 -6.10
CA THR A 410 11.27 16.68 -6.93
C THR A 410 11.56 16.22 -8.37
N GLU A 411 10.76 15.31 -8.91
CA GLU A 411 10.99 14.68 -10.23
C GLU A 411 9.98 15.16 -11.28
N LEU A 412 10.42 15.30 -12.54
CA LEU A 412 9.53 15.45 -13.69
C LEU A 412 9.23 14.07 -14.33
N LEU A 413 7.98 13.62 -14.28
CA LEU A 413 7.52 12.41 -14.95
C LEU A 413 7.10 12.69 -16.40
N THR A 414 7.54 11.85 -17.35
CA THR A 414 7.28 12.06 -18.78
C THR A 414 6.76 10.83 -19.58
N PRO A 415 5.51 10.35 -19.36
CA PRO A 415 4.90 9.36 -20.25
C PRO A 415 4.03 9.97 -21.38
N ARG A 416 3.38 11.12 -21.14
CA ARG A 416 2.57 11.88 -22.13
C ARG A 416 2.76 13.40 -21.96
N ASN A 417 2.56 13.96 -20.77
CA ASN A 417 2.74 15.39 -20.45
C ASN A 417 3.83 15.61 -19.38
N PRO A 418 4.43 16.81 -19.26
CA PRO A 418 5.27 17.17 -18.12
C PRO A 418 4.42 17.18 -16.85
N THR A 419 4.76 16.34 -15.87
CA THR A 419 4.04 16.26 -14.60
C THR A 419 5.04 16.26 -13.46
N ILE A 420 4.90 17.23 -12.55
CA ILE A 420 5.73 17.35 -11.35
C ILE A 420 5.31 16.26 -10.37
N VAL A 421 6.30 15.58 -9.81
CA VAL A 421 6.12 14.60 -8.74
C VAL A 421 6.92 15.05 -7.54
N HIS A 422 6.23 15.14 -6.42
CA HIS A 422 6.79 15.47 -5.12
C HIS A 422 7.92 14.52 -4.68
N THR A 423 8.66 14.92 -3.65
CA THR A 423 9.86 14.27 -3.12
C THR A 423 9.63 12.79 -2.82
N PHE A 424 8.51 12.47 -2.17
CA PHE A 424 8.19 11.13 -1.68
C PHE A 424 7.34 10.30 -2.65
N LYS A 425 7.73 10.24 -3.94
CA LYS A 425 7.12 9.31 -4.93
C LYS A 425 7.13 7.84 -4.45
N ARG A 426 8.11 7.51 -3.61
CA ARG A 426 8.23 6.26 -2.85
C ARG A 426 8.55 6.65 -1.40
N ALA A 427 8.39 5.73 -0.46
CA ALA A 427 8.67 5.93 0.96
C ALA A 427 10.20 6.02 1.24
N GLY A 428 10.84 7.06 0.70
CA GLY A 428 12.26 7.34 0.87
C GLY A 428 12.71 8.53 0.03
N LEU A 429 13.86 9.10 0.41
CA LEU A 429 14.50 10.21 -0.30
C LEU A 429 15.43 9.67 -1.38
N PHE A 430 15.34 10.17 -2.62
CA PHE A 430 16.16 9.68 -3.73
C PHE A 430 16.79 10.83 -4.50
N MET A 431 18.11 10.78 -4.66
CA MET A 431 18.88 11.77 -5.41
C MET A 431 18.37 11.84 -6.86
N LYS A 432 18.14 13.06 -7.34
CA LYS A 432 17.78 13.36 -8.72
C LYS A 432 18.91 14.16 -9.37
N GLY A 433 19.36 13.70 -10.54
CA GLY A 433 20.29 14.47 -11.37
C GLY A 433 19.60 15.67 -12.01
N LEU A 434 18.37 15.48 -12.51
CA LEU A 434 17.46 16.55 -12.97
C LEU A 434 16.28 16.65 -12.01
N TYR A 435 16.03 17.85 -11.48
CA TYR A 435 14.95 18.13 -10.53
C TYR A 435 14.19 19.42 -10.88
N ILE A 436 13.09 19.67 -10.18
CA ILE A 436 12.19 20.80 -10.45
C ILE A 436 12.14 21.76 -9.26
N GLU A 437 12.24 23.06 -9.55
CA GLU A 437 11.85 24.14 -8.64
C GLU A 437 10.48 24.67 -9.07
N THR A 438 9.47 24.55 -8.23
CA THR A 438 8.12 25.03 -8.50
C THR A 438 7.94 26.49 -8.10
N ASN A 439 7.10 27.22 -8.82
CA ASN A 439 6.70 28.58 -8.44
C ASN A 439 5.58 28.54 -7.36
N PRO A 440 5.85 28.94 -6.11
CA PRO A 440 4.87 28.91 -5.02
C PRO A 440 3.74 29.94 -5.18
N LEU A 441 3.95 30.99 -6.00
CA LEU A 441 2.98 32.07 -6.24
C LEU A 441 1.84 31.64 -7.18
N LYS A 442 1.93 30.44 -7.78
CA LYS A 442 0.88 29.95 -8.68
C LYS A 442 -0.37 29.56 -7.90
N THR A 443 -1.52 30.03 -8.38
CA THR A 443 -2.82 29.72 -7.74
C THR A 443 -3.44 28.41 -8.24
N ASP A 444 -3.04 27.93 -9.41
CA ASP A 444 -3.63 26.77 -10.10
C ASP A 444 -2.59 25.77 -10.66
N SER A 445 -1.33 25.84 -10.20
CA SER A 445 -0.27 24.91 -10.59
C SER A 445 0.28 24.10 -9.42
N THR A 446 0.77 22.90 -9.71
CA THR A 446 1.39 22.02 -8.72
C THR A 446 2.59 22.71 -8.07
N GLY A 447 2.67 22.66 -6.74
CA GLY A 447 3.68 23.41 -5.96
C GLY A 447 3.27 24.83 -5.60
N GLY A 448 2.07 25.27 -5.96
CA GLY A 448 1.52 26.58 -5.59
C GLY A 448 0.85 26.61 -4.20
N TRP A 449 1.07 27.69 -3.45
CA TRP A 449 0.53 27.89 -2.09
C TRP A 449 -1.00 27.87 -2.05
N MET A 450 -1.64 28.66 -2.92
CA MET A 450 -3.10 28.72 -2.97
C MET A 450 -3.75 27.46 -3.56
N LEU A 451 -3.04 26.71 -4.41
CA LEU A 451 -3.52 25.40 -4.86
C LEU A 451 -3.57 24.39 -3.69
N TYR A 452 -2.56 24.41 -2.82
CA TYR A 452 -2.61 23.62 -1.59
C TYR A 452 -3.82 24.01 -0.74
N PHE A 453 -4.04 25.30 -0.49
CA PHE A 453 -5.20 25.76 0.28
C PHE A 453 -6.53 25.32 -0.33
N LYS A 454 -6.72 25.45 -1.65
CA LYS A 454 -7.92 24.96 -2.36
C LYS A 454 -8.17 23.46 -2.10
N SER A 455 -7.10 22.66 -2.11
CA SER A 455 -7.15 21.22 -1.80
C SER A 455 -7.50 20.98 -0.32
N LEU A 456 -6.86 21.69 0.60
CA LEU A 456 -7.10 21.63 2.04
C LEU A 456 -8.54 21.99 2.39
N LYS A 457 -9.06 23.12 1.88
CA LYS A 457 -10.44 23.59 2.05
C LYS A 457 -11.45 22.51 1.67
N LYS A 458 -11.22 21.81 0.55
CA LYS A 458 -12.06 20.69 0.11
C LYS A 458 -12.03 19.51 1.09
N VAL A 459 -10.88 19.19 1.68
CA VAL A 459 -10.78 18.14 2.71
C VAL A 459 -11.52 18.54 3.97
N LEU A 460 -11.27 19.73 4.49
CA LEU A 460 -11.89 20.20 5.72
C LEU A 460 -13.42 20.19 5.61
N ASN A 461 -13.96 20.66 4.48
CA ASN A 461 -15.40 20.59 4.21
C ASN A 461 -15.95 19.15 4.14
N ASN A 462 -15.13 18.16 3.80
CA ASN A 462 -15.52 16.75 3.83
C ASN A 462 -15.36 16.12 5.22
N LEU A 463 -14.46 16.63 6.05
CA LEU A 463 -14.22 16.16 7.42
C LEU A 463 -15.24 16.73 8.40
N ILE A 464 -15.66 17.99 8.22
CA ILE A 464 -16.68 18.63 9.03
C ILE A 464 -17.97 17.80 8.93
N ASP A 465 -18.44 17.34 10.09
CA ASP A 465 -19.47 16.32 10.17
C ASP A 465 -20.78 16.70 9.46
N GLN A 466 -21.28 15.78 8.63
CA GLN A 466 -22.61 15.87 8.00
C GLN A 466 -23.61 14.84 8.58
N SER A 467 -23.16 13.93 9.45
CA SER A 467 -23.91 12.72 9.86
C SER A 467 -25.03 12.96 10.88
N LYS A 468 -25.08 14.13 11.53
CA LYS A 468 -25.98 14.42 12.67
C LYS A 468 -25.92 13.33 13.77
N ILE A 469 -24.82 12.59 13.88
CA ILE A 469 -24.54 11.70 15.00
C ILE A 469 -23.75 12.52 16.02
N LYS A 470 -24.21 12.51 17.29
CA LYS A 470 -23.46 13.17 18.36
C LYS A 470 -22.09 12.51 18.47
N LYS A 471 -21.04 13.28 18.22
CA LYS A 471 -19.66 12.79 18.26
C LYS A 471 -19.27 12.40 19.68
N GLY A 472 -18.45 11.36 19.78
CA GLY A 472 -17.75 11.01 21.01
C GLY A 472 -16.59 11.97 21.28
N LYS A 473 -15.82 11.66 22.32
CA LYS A 473 -14.59 12.39 22.66
C LYS A 473 -13.43 11.86 21.81
N ILE A 474 -12.47 12.72 21.50
CA ILE A 474 -11.20 12.35 20.85
C ILE A 474 -10.05 12.75 21.78
N LEU A 475 -9.11 11.84 22.02
CA LEU A 475 -7.86 12.10 22.73
C LEU A 475 -6.70 11.59 21.88
N ILE A 476 -5.76 12.48 21.58
CA ILE A 476 -4.58 12.18 20.75
C ILE A 476 -3.33 12.51 21.57
N LYS A 477 -2.41 11.55 21.69
CA LYS A 477 -1.16 11.69 22.44
C LYS A 477 0.04 11.16 21.68
N GLN A 478 1.22 11.74 21.91
CA GLN A 478 2.47 11.08 21.54
C GLN A 478 2.77 10.02 22.59
N MET A 479 2.83 8.74 22.19
CA MET A 479 3.12 7.64 23.12
C MET A 479 3.82 6.49 22.39
N ASP A 480 4.61 5.73 23.13
CA ASP A 480 5.18 4.48 22.66
C ASP A 480 4.13 3.35 22.77
N ALA A 481 3.88 2.63 21.68
CA ALA A 481 2.94 1.51 21.68
C ALA A 481 3.39 0.35 22.60
N MET A 482 4.67 0.29 22.96
CA MET A 482 5.23 -0.68 23.90
C MET A 482 4.96 -0.33 25.38
N GLU A 483 4.45 0.87 25.66
CA GLU A 483 4.21 1.37 27.00
C GLU A 483 3.04 2.36 26.99
N LEU A 484 1.81 1.82 27.02
CA LEU A 484 0.60 2.62 26.91
C LEU A 484 0.22 3.22 28.27
N GLU A 485 0.02 4.54 28.33
CA GLU A 485 -0.42 5.25 29.54
C GLU A 485 -1.91 5.01 29.91
N TYR A 486 -2.57 4.04 29.28
CA TYR A 486 -3.97 3.72 29.56
C TYR A 486 -4.07 2.70 30.71
N PRO A 487 -5.07 2.83 31.61
CA PRO A 487 -5.31 1.84 32.65
C PRO A 487 -5.65 0.46 32.08
N ASP A 488 -5.40 -0.58 32.87
CA ASP A 488 -5.86 -1.94 32.59
C ASP A 488 -7.36 -1.96 32.35
N GLU A 489 -7.80 -2.76 31.39
CA GLU A 489 -9.23 -3.01 31.12
C GLU A 489 -10.06 -1.73 30.91
N SER A 490 -9.46 -0.73 30.27
CA SER A 490 -10.08 0.57 30.06
C SER A 490 -10.73 0.74 28.68
N MET A 491 -10.38 -0.10 27.71
CA MET A 491 -10.79 0.02 26.30
C MET A 491 -11.67 -1.15 25.82
N ASP A 492 -12.65 -0.87 24.96
CA ASP A 492 -13.55 -1.89 24.40
C ASP A 492 -13.00 -2.50 23.10
N PHE A 493 -12.37 -1.66 22.26
CA PHE A 493 -11.82 -2.08 20.95
C PHE A 493 -10.45 -1.47 20.68
N CYS A 494 -9.56 -2.26 20.10
CA CYS A 494 -8.34 -1.78 19.44
C CYS A 494 -8.53 -1.91 17.93
N PHE A 495 -8.38 -0.83 17.17
CA PHE A 495 -8.32 -0.91 15.70
C PHE A 495 -6.97 -0.40 15.27
N THR A 496 -6.12 -1.24 14.70
CA THR A 496 -4.73 -0.82 14.44
C THR A 496 -4.10 -1.45 13.20
N ASP A 497 -3.13 -0.73 12.65
CA ASP A 497 -2.33 -1.09 11.47
C ASP A 497 -0.85 -0.86 11.80
N PRO A 498 -0.20 -1.82 12.50
CA PRO A 498 1.17 -1.66 12.96
C PRO A 498 2.19 -1.55 11.80
N PRO A 499 3.37 -0.96 12.04
CA PRO A 499 4.45 -0.89 11.05
C PRO A 499 4.93 -2.28 10.61
N TYR A 500 5.48 -2.37 9.39
CA TYR A 500 5.84 -3.62 8.72
C TYR A 500 7.35 -3.76 8.51
N TYR A 501 8.05 -4.44 9.42
CA TYR A 501 9.49 -4.75 9.28
C TYR A 501 10.29 -3.57 8.66
N ASP A 502 10.96 -3.76 7.53
CA ASP A 502 11.81 -2.77 6.85
C ASP A 502 11.10 -1.99 5.73
N ASN A 503 9.76 -2.04 5.69
CA ASN A 503 8.97 -1.52 4.57
C ASN A 503 9.05 0.01 4.46
N ILE A 504 8.98 0.73 5.59
CA ILE A 504 8.98 2.19 5.62
C ILE A 504 9.76 2.68 6.85
N PRO A 505 10.78 3.53 6.66
CA PRO A 505 11.48 4.19 7.75
C PRO A 505 10.74 5.49 8.11
N TYR A 506 9.73 5.44 8.98
CA TYR A 506 8.80 6.55 9.24
C TYR A 506 9.51 7.73 9.92
N ALA A 507 10.21 7.49 11.03
CA ALA A 507 10.93 8.50 11.79
C ALA A 507 11.94 9.21 10.88
N ALA A 508 12.83 8.44 10.26
CA ALA A 508 13.79 9.01 9.33
C ALA A 508 13.07 9.83 8.24
N SER A 509 12.02 9.30 7.59
CA SER A 509 11.43 9.98 6.42
C SER A 509 10.72 11.27 6.81
N THR A 510 10.32 11.37 8.09
CA THR A 510 9.71 12.57 8.65
C THR A 510 10.74 13.60 9.15
N ASP A 511 12.02 13.26 9.33
CA ASP A 511 13.08 14.24 9.62
C ASP A 511 13.23 15.31 8.53
N PHE A 512 12.88 14.98 7.28
CA PHE A 512 12.79 15.95 6.19
C PHE A 512 11.85 17.12 6.53
N PHE A 513 10.80 16.87 7.31
CA PHE A 513 9.82 17.88 7.74
C PHE A 513 10.07 18.38 9.16
N PHE A 514 10.72 17.58 10.02
CA PHE A 514 10.82 17.84 11.46
C PHE A 514 11.43 19.19 11.79
N GLY A 515 12.54 19.56 11.16
CA GLY A 515 13.18 20.87 11.38
C GLY A 515 12.25 22.05 11.02
N TRP A 516 11.55 21.96 9.88
CA TRP A 516 10.59 22.99 9.46
C TRP A 516 9.41 23.11 10.43
N PHE A 517 8.91 21.98 10.95
CA PHE A 517 7.87 22.00 11.97
C PHE A 517 8.38 22.52 13.30
N LYS A 518 9.58 22.13 13.76
CA LYS A 518 10.17 22.65 14.99
C LYS A 518 10.32 24.17 14.93
N ALA A 519 10.75 24.71 13.78
CA ALA A 519 10.89 26.14 13.56
C ALA A 519 9.57 26.93 13.49
N SER A 520 8.46 26.29 13.10
CA SER A 520 7.14 26.94 12.95
C SER A 520 6.16 26.63 14.09
N LEU A 521 6.37 25.53 14.81
CA LEU A 521 5.44 24.96 15.79
C LEU A 521 6.09 24.65 17.14
N GLY A 522 7.41 24.79 17.29
CA GLY A 522 8.12 24.44 18.53
C GLY A 522 7.59 25.20 19.76
N THR A 523 7.20 26.46 19.60
CA THR A 523 6.58 27.24 20.69
C THR A 523 5.09 26.93 20.89
N ILE A 524 4.44 26.36 19.87
CA ILE A 524 2.99 26.10 19.81
C ILE A 524 2.67 24.71 20.40
N PHE A 525 3.55 23.74 20.16
CA PHE A 525 3.46 22.34 20.63
C PHE A 525 4.81 21.89 21.22
N PRO A 526 5.29 22.51 22.32
CA PRO A 526 6.64 22.27 22.85
C PRO A 526 6.92 20.79 23.16
N ASP A 527 5.92 20.09 23.72
CA ASP A 527 6.05 18.68 24.11
C ASP A 527 6.40 17.75 22.93
N LEU A 528 6.01 18.11 21.71
CA LEU A 528 6.26 17.31 20.49
C LEU A 528 7.65 17.54 19.87
N PHE A 529 8.38 18.57 20.33
CA PHE A 529 9.65 19.01 19.74
C PHE A 529 10.80 19.09 20.77
N LEU A 530 10.69 18.35 21.87
CA LEU A 530 11.72 18.27 22.91
C LEU A 530 13.02 17.62 22.42
N THR A 531 12.95 16.77 21.39
CA THR A 531 14.11 16.06 20.84
C THR A 531 14.79 16.84 19.71
N GLU A 532 16.04 16.49 19.40
CA GLU A 532 16.78 17.04 18.26
C GLU A 532 16.21 16.56 16.92
N SER A 533 15.71 15.32 16.86
CA SER A 533 15.09 14.74 15.67
C SER A 533 13.93 13.82 16.05
N THR A 534 13.23 13.26 15.05
CA THR A 534 12.15 12.31 15.33
C THR A 534 12.64 11.09 16.14
N PRO A 535 11.85 10.56 17.09
CA PRO A 535 12.26 9.42 17.90
C PRO A 535 12.52 8.16 17.05
N LYS A 536 13.74 7.63 17.14
CA LYS A 536 14.23 6.49 16.34
C LYS A 536 14.48 5.23 17.17
N GLU A 537 14.83 5.37 18.44
CA GLU A 537 15.28 4.25 19.27
C GLU A 537 14.19 3.19 19.46
N ASN A 538 12.98 3.65 19.75
CA ASN A 538 11.80 2.84 20.04
C ASN A 538 10.88 2.62 18.82
N GLU A 539 11.26 3.15 17.65
CA GLU A 539 10.47 2.95 16.42
C GLU A 539 10.45 1.46 16.04
N LEU A 540 9.27 0.85 15.99
CA LEU A 540 9.07 -0.57 15.67
C LEU A 540 9.23 -0.87 14.17
N VAL A 541 10.44 -0.69 13.64
CA VAL A 541 10.84 -1.04 12.27
C VAL A 541 12.09 -1.92 12.26
N GLN A 542 12.23 -2.79 11.26
CA GLN A 542 13.41 -3.63 11.07
C GLN A 542 14.52 -2.85 10.35
N ASP A 543 15.16 -1.92 11.05
CA ASP A 543 16.31 -1.19 10.50
C ASP A 543 17.64 -1.88 10.85
N SER A 544 18.21 -2.58 9.87
CA SER A 544 19.50 -3.28 10.02
C SER A 544 20.70 -2.37 10.26
N TYR A 545 20.66 -1.11 9.81
CA TYR A 545 21.75 -0.16 10.08
C TYR A 545 21.69 0.29 11.54
N ARG A 546 20.51 0.65 12.04
CA ARG A 546 20.31 1.11 13.43
C ARG A 546 20.63 0.03 14.46
N LYS A 547 20.30 -1.24 14.16
CA LYS A 547 20.55 -2.36 15.09
C LYS A 547 21.84 -3.12 14.78
N GLY A 548 22.69 -2.57 13.90
CA GLY A 548 24.02 -3.07 13.53
C GLY A 548 24.02 -4.27 12.59
N ASN A 549 23.00 -5.13 12.63
CA ASN A 549 22.81 -6.22 11.67
C ASN A 549 21.34 -6.63 11.55
N SER A 550 21.03 -7.40 10.49
CA SER A 550 19.66 -7.87 10.20
C SER A 550 19.07 -8.76 11.30
N LYS A 551 19.89 -9.56 11.98
CA LYS A 551 19.44 -10.48 13.05
C LYS A 551 18.96 -9.70 14.27
N ASN A 552 19.72 -8.70 14.71
CA ASN A 552 19.37 -7.83 15.83
C ASN A 552 18.16 -6.96 15.50
N ALA A 553 18.08 -6.42 14.27
CA ALA A 553 16.93 -5.65 13.81
C ALA A 553 15.64 -6.48 13.85
N LYS A 554 15.71 -7.71 13.35
CA LYS A 554 14.60 -8.66 13.41
C LYS A 554 14.20 -8.95 14.86
N SER A 555 15.17 -9.31 15.72
CA SER A 555 14.86 -9.61 17.12
C SER A 555 14.27 -8.42 17.90
N PHE A 556 14.76 -7.20 17.66
CA PHE A 556 14.20 -5.99 18.24
C PHE A 556 12.74 -5.79 17.83
N TYR A 557 12.46 -5.88 16.51
CA TYR A 557 11.11 -5.73 15.99
C TYR A 557 10.16 -6.79 16.56
N GLU A 558 10.55 -8.06 16.58
CA GLU A 558 9.71 -9.16 17.07
C GLU A 558 9.36 -9.02 18.55
N LYS A 559 10.37 -8.71 19.39
CA LYS A 559 10.17 -8.49 20.84
C LYS A 559 9.34 -7.24 21.10
N GLY A 560 9.62 -6.15 20.40
CA GLY A 560 8.89 -4.89 20.55
C GLY A 560 7.42 -5.01 20.11
N MET A 561 7.16 -5.70 19.00
CA MET A 561 5.78 -5.97 18.55
C MET A 561 5.03 -6.88 19.53
N GLY A 562 5.71 -7.90 20.08
CA GLY A 562 5.15 -8.72 21.16
C GLY A 562 4.77 -7.89 22.38
N ARG A 563 5.64 -6.98 22.83
CA ARG A 563 5.35 -6.05 23.94
C ARG A 563 4.17 -5.13 23.63
N ALA A 564 4.09 -4.58 22.41
CA ALA A 564 2.95 -3.76 22.00
C ALA A 564 1.62 -4.54 22.01
N PHE A 565 1.61 -5.80 21.57
CA PHE A 565 0.41 -6.64 21.67
C PHE A 565 0.06 -7.00 23.13
N SER A 566 1.06 -7.18 24.00
CA SER A 566 0.82 -7.36 25.44
C SER A 566 0.17 -6.13 26.07
N GLU A 567 0.60 -4.93 25.69
CA GLU A 567 -0.05 -3.69 26.11
C GLU A 567 -1.48 -3.57 25.59
N ILE A 568 -1.72 -3.93 24.31
CA ILE A 568 -3.07 -4.01 23.75
C ILE A 568 -3.95 -4.97 24.56
N TYR A 569 -3.44 -6.16 24.92
CA TYR A 569 -4.15 -7.11 25.77
C TYR A 569 -4.44 -6.53 27.16
N ARG A 570 -3.47 -5.86 27.80
CA ARG A 570 -3.63 -5.27 29.13
C ARG A 570 -4.76 -4.23 29.17
N VAL A 571 -4.78 -3.31 28.20
CA VAL A 571 -5.72 -2.18 28.19
C VAL A 571 -7.13 -2.57 27.72
N LEU A 572 -7.27 -3.68 26.97
CA LEU A 572 -8.57 -4.20 26.58
C LEU A 572 -9.33 -4.76 27.78
N LYS A 573 -10.62 -4.46 27.86
CA LYS A 573 -11.58 -5.11 28.76
C LYS A 573 -11.71 -6.59 28.43
N GLU A 574 -12.17 -7.38 29.41
CA GLU A 574 -12.60 -8.75 29.14
C GLU A 574 -13.65 -8.79 28.01
N ASP A 575 -13.52 -9.75 27.09
CA ASP A 575 -14.30 -9.83 25.85
C ASP A 575 -14.10 -8.65 24.86
N GLY A 576 -13.09 -7.80 25.10
CA GLY A 576 -12.66 -6.73 24.19
C GLY A 576 -12.02 -7.29 22.91
N LEU A 577 -12.09 -6.52 21.82
CA LEU A 577 -11.64 -6.97 20.49
C LEU A 577 -10.51 -6.08 19.95
N ALA A 578 -9.38 -6.69 19.62
CA ALA A 578 -8.31 -6.12 18.80
C ALA A 578 -8.47 -6.54 17.34
N ILE A 579 -8.65 -5.56 16.47
CA ILE A 579 -8.66 -5.72 15.02
C ILE A 579 -7.30 -5.26 14.50
N ILE A 580 -6.47 -6.21 14.12
CA ILE A 580 -5.10 -5.98 13.65
C ILE A 580 -5.08 -6.18 12.15
N ILE A 581 -4.66 -5.15 11.43
CA ILE A 581 -4.52 -5.18 9.98
C ILE A 581 -3.07 -5.44 9.65
N PHE A 582 -2.81 -6.47 8.85
CA PHE A 582 -1.45 -6.84 8.50
C PHE A 582 -1.31 -7.26 7.04
N ALA A 583 -0.23 -6.84 6.36
CA ALA A 583 0.08 -7.19 4.98
C ALA A 583 1.54 -7.64 4.86
N HIS A 584 1.78 -8.90 4.49
CA HIS A 584 3.14 -9.37 4.25
C HIS A 584 3.22 -10.51 3.22
N LYS A 585 4.33 -10.54 2.47
CA LYS A 585 4.61 -11.53 1.41
C LYS A 585 5.33 -12.77 1.93
N ASP A 586 6.25 -12.58 2.89
CA ASP A 586 7.02 -13.65 3.53
C ASP A 586 6.18 -14.37 4.60
N ASN A 587 6.23 -15.70 4.59
CA ASN A 587 5.59 -16.56 5.59
C ASN A 587 6.27 -16.50 6.95
N ASN A 588 7.59 -16.30 7.01
CA ASN A 588 8.30 -16.24 8.28
C ASN A 588 7.85 -15.02 9.08
N ALA A 589 7.63 -13.91 8.40
CA ALA A 589 7.07 -12.69 8.97
C ALA A 589 5.64 -12.93 9.52
N TRP A 590 4.80 -13.67 8.80
CA TRP A 590 3.47 -14.07 9.25
C TRP A 590 3.50 -14.99 10.48
N GLN A 591 4.35 -16.03 10.46
CA GLN A 591 4.52 -16.94 11.60
C GLN A 591 4.92 -16.17 12.85
N THR A 592 5.84 -15.23 12.70
CA THR A 592 6.33 -14.45 13.83
C THR A 592 5.27 -13.50 14.38
N LEU A 593 4.50 -12.85 13.51
CA LEU A 593 3.38 -12.03 13.94
C LEU A 593 2.34 -12.86 14.71
N LEU A 594 1.94 -14.01 14.17
CA LEU A 594 0.98 -14.91 14.80
C LEU A 594 1.50 -15.39 16.16
N GLN A 595 2.78 -15.73 16.25
CA GLN A 595 3.43 -16.07 17.51
C GLN A 595 3.35 -14.91 18.50
N ALA A 596 3.68 -13.68 18.09
CA ALA A 596 3.62 -12.50 18.95
C ALA A 596 2.20 -12.23 19.49
N ILE A 597 1.16 -12.41 18.66
CA ILE A 597 -0.26 -12.28 19.08
C ILE A 597 -0.63 -13.36 20.09
N ILE A 598 -0.18 -14.60 19.87
CA ILE A 598 -0.46 -15.71 20.78
C ILE A 598 0.30 -15.53 22.11
N ASP A 599 1.56 -15.11 22.07
CA ASP A 599 2.36 -14.87 23.27
C ASP A 599 1.79 -13.72 24.10
N SER A 600 1.14 -12.75 23.45
CA SER A 600 0.43 -11.65 24.12
C SER A 600 -0.93 -12.03 24.72
N LYS A 601 -1.29 -13.32 24.69
CA LYS A 601 -2.57 -13.87 25.19
C LYS A 601 -3.83 -13.48 24.40
N LEU A 602 -3.69 -12.82 23.25
CA LEU A 602 -4.83 -12.57 22.37
C LEU A 602 -5.27 -13.87 21.67
N THR A 603 -6.58 -14.05 21.50
CA THR A 603 -7.17 -15.21 20.82
C THR A 603 -7.73 -14.79 19.46
N ILE A 604 -7.21 -15.36 18.37
CA ILE A 604 -7.64 -15.00 17.01
C ILE A 604 -9.00 -15.66 16.74
N THR A 605 -10.07 -14.90 16.57
CA THR A 605 -11.42 -15.45 16.34
C THR A 605 -11.82 -15.54 14.87
N SER A 606 -11.30 -14.67 14.02
CA SER A 606 -11.48 -14.78 12.57
C SER A 606 -10.44 -13.99 11.76
N THR A 607 -10.28 -14.34 10.49
CA THR A 607 -9.35 -13.69 9.56
C THR A 607 -9.99 -13.41 8.22
N TRP A 608 -9.78 -12.21 7.68
CA TRP A 608 -10.33 -11.80 6.39
C TRP A 608 -9.25 -11.26 5.46
N PRO A 609 -8.90 -11.98 4.37
CA PRO A 609 -7.99 -11.47 3.37
C PRO A 609 -8.73 -10.48 2.45
N VAL A 610 -8.25 -9.24 2.38
CA VAL A 610 -8.82 -8.16 1.58
C VAL A 610 -7.78 -7.60 0.62
N LEU A 611 -8.10 -7.67 -0.68
CA LEU A 611 -7.27 -7.12 -1.75
C LEU A 611 -7.45 -5.60 -1.83
N MET A 612 -6.61 -4.83 -1.12
CA MET A 612 -6.70 -3.37 -1.09
C MET A 612 -5.66 -2.65 -1.98
N GLU A 613 -4.72 -3.36 -2.61
CA GLU A 613 -3.66 -2.78 -3.45
C GLU A 613 -3.99 -2.68 -4.95
N SER A 614 -3.33 -1.75 -5.65
CA SER A 614 -3.68 -1.42 -7.03
C SER A 614 -3.39 -2.57 -8.02
N ALA A 615 -4.39 -2.92 -8.85
CA ALA A 615 -4.26 -3.91 -9.93
C ALA A 615 -3.23 -3.54 -11.03
N ALA A 616 -2.59 -2.37 -10.94
CA ALA A 616 -1.57 -1.93 -11.89
C ALA A 616 -0.31 -2.81 -11.84
N ALA A 617 -0.04 -3.49 -10.71
CA ALA A 617 1.03 -4.49 -10.60
C ALA A 617 0.74 -5.77 -11.41
N VAL A 618 -0.53 -6.06 -11.72
CA VAL A 618 -0.99 -7.34 -12.29
C VAL A 618 -0.96 -7.36 -13.84
N ARG A 619 -0.78 -6.21 -14.50
CA ARG A 619 -0.87 -6.10 -15.98
C ARG A 619 0.46 -5.92 -16.72
N THR A 620 1.59 -6.32 -16.13
CA THR A 620 2.81 -6.56 -16.91
C THR A 620 3.41 -7.92 -16.55
N ASN A 621 3.41 -8.85 -17.51
CA ASN A 621 4.09 -10.15 -17.53
C ASN A 621 3.46 -11.35 -16.75
N ASN A 622 2.15 -11.37 -16.47
CA ASN A 622 1.46 -12.51 -15.81
C ASN A 622 2.08 -12.94 -14.46
N VAL A 623 2.74 -12.02 -13.75
CA VAL A 623 3.22 -12.24 -12.38
C VAL A 623 2.17 -11.73 -11.40
N VAL A 624 1.68 -12.60 -10.52
CA VAL A 624 0.79 -12.21 -9.43
C VAL A 624 1.66 -11.68 -8.29
N SER A 625 1.56 -10.38 -7.98
CA SER A 625 2.02 -9.89 -6.69
C SER A 625 0.91 -10.15 -5.67
N LEU A 626 1.22 -11.01 -4.69
CA LEU A 626 0.36 -11.22 -3.52
C LEU A 626 0.45 -9.99 -2.64
N ASP A 627 -0.42 -9.01 -2.89
CA ASP A 627 -0.55 -7.81 -2.07
C ASP A 627 -1.93 -7.79 -1.38
N SER A 628 -2.33 -8.91 -0.76
CA SER A 628 -3.51 -8.95 0.11
C SER A 628 -3.14 -8.50 1.53
N VAL A 629 -4.03 -7.69 2.11
CA VAL A 629 -3.99 -7.29 3.52
C VAL A 629 -4.92 -8.24 4.26
N VAL A 630 -4.53 -8.79 5.40
CA VAL A 630 -5.39 -9.63 6.24
C VAL A 630 -5.85 -8.81 7.44
N ILE A 631 -7.15 -8.89 7.72
CA ILE A 631 -7.75 -8.37 8.95
C ILE A 631 -7.81 -9.54 9.93
N LEU A 632 -7.09 -9.45 11.04
CA LEU A 632 -7.09 -10.40 12.14
C LEU A 632 -8.01 -9.84 13.25
N ASN A 633 -9.08 -10.57 13.57
CA ASN A 633 -9.93 -10.23 14.71
C ASN A 633 -9.47 -11.07 15.90
N CYS A 634 -9.04 -10.41 16.97
CA CYS A 634 -8.45 -11.05 18.13
C CYS A 634 -9.20 -10.60 19.39
N ARG A 635 -9.64 -11.53 20.23
CA ARG A 635 -10.31 -11.21 21.50
C ARG A 635 -9.37 -11.35 22.68
N LYS A 636 -9.60 -10.53 23.70
CA LYS A 636 -9.15 -10.81 25.06
C LYS A 636 -10.11 -11.83 25.68
N LEU A 637 -9.63 -13.05 25.82
CA LEU A 637 -10.35 -14.14 26.47
C LEU A 637 -9.46 -14.76 27.54
N LYS A 638 -10.09 -15.22 28.61
CA LYS A 638 -9.46 -16.17 29.52
C LYS A 638 -9.18 -17.48 28.77
N ARG A 639 -7.92 -17.90 28.76
CA ARG A 639 -7.52 -19.19 28.18
C ARG A 639 -7.96 -20.34 29.08
N GLU A 640 -8.36 -21.43 28.44
CA GLU A 640 -8.56 -22.73 29.08
C GLU A 640 -7.19 -23.36 29.35
N GLY A 641 -7.13 -24.44 30.14
CA GLY A 641 -5.87 -25.09 30.52
C GLY A 641 -5.09 -25.72 29.34
N PHE A 642 -4.68 -26.97 29.50
CA PHE A 642 -3.93 -27.67 28.46
C PHE A 642 -4.85 -28.57 27.63
N LYS A 643 -4.57 -28.68 26.32
CA LYS A 643 -5.22 -29.65 25.42
C LYS A 643 -4.15 -30.47 24.71
N TYR A 644 -4.38 -31.78 24.58
CA TYR A 644 -3.45 -32.64 23.84
C TYR A 644 -3.71 -32.57 22.33
N TYR A 645 -2.64 -32.63 21.55
CA TYR A 645 -2.67 -32.71 20.08
C TYR A 645 -2.93 -34.17 19.62
N ASP A 646 -4.07 -34.72 20.05
CA ASP A 646 -4.49 -36.09 19.77
C ASP A 646 -5.27 -36.21 18.44
N GLU A 647 -5.79 -37.41 18.13
CA GLU A 647 -6.63 -37.61 16.94
C GLU A 647 -7.98 -36.89 17.02
N GLU A 648 -8.59 -36.84 18.20
CA GLU A 648 -9.87 -36.16 18.41
C GLU A 648 -9.75 -34.68 18.09
N PHE A 649 -8.76 -33.99 18.67
CA PHE A 649 -8.47 -32.59 18.40
C PHE A 649 -8.18 -32.32 16.92
N ARG A 650 -7.40 -33.20 16.27
CA ARG A 650 -7.09 -33.07 14.83
C ARG A 650 -8.32 -33.21 13.95
N ASN A 651 -9.21 -34.16 14.27
CA ASN A 651 -10.46 -34.37 13.54
C ASN A 651 -11.42 -33.19 13.71
N ASP A 652 -11.59 -32.69 14.93
CA ASP A 652 -12.42 -31.52 15.22
C ASP A 652 -11.91 -30.28 14.49
N LEU A 653 -10.59 -30.07 14.51
CA LEU A 653 -9.93 -28.99 13.79
C LEU A 653 -10.14 -29.11 12.29
N GLU A 654 -9.95 -30.30 11.70
CA GLU A 654 -10.17 -30.54 10.28
C GLU A 654 -11.63 -30.22 9.89
N ASN A 655 -12.60 -30.72 10.66
CA ASN A 655 -14.02 -30.46 10.43
C ASN A 655 -14.34 -28.95 10.46
N LYS A 656 -13.82 -28.23 11.46
CA LYS A 656 -14.03 -26.78 11.62
C LYS A 656 -13.39 -25.99 10.47
N ILE A 657 -12.17 -26.34 10.06
CA ILE A 657 -11.49 -25.71 8.92
C ILE A 657 -12.26 -25.99 7.63
N ARG A 658 -12.62 -27.25 7.36
CA ARG A 658 -13.38 -27.66 6.17
C ARG A 658 -14.71 -26.92 6.05
N PHE A 659 -15.45 -26.79 7.15
CA PHE A 659 -16.70 -26.03 7.18
C PHE A 659 -16.50 -24.57 6.72
N LYS A 660 -15.43 -23.91 7.20
CA LYS A 660 -15.11 -22.54 6.78
C LYS A 660 -14.65 -22.48 5.31
N LEU A 661 -13.86 -23.46 4.88
CA LEU A 661 -13.35 -23.54 3.51
C LEU A 661 -14.46 -23.74 2.48
N GLU A 662 -15.47 -24.57 2.76
CA GLU A 662 -16.68 -24.69 1.93
C GLU A 662 -17.35 -23.34 1.69
N ARG A 663 -17.58 -22.61 2.77
CA ARG A 663 -18.21 -21.29 2.72
C ARG A 663 -17.38 -20.32 1.88
N ASN A 664 -16.07 -20.26 2.12
CA ASN A 664 -15.18 -19.36 1.37
C ASN A 664 -15.07 -19.78 -0.10
N TRP A 665 -15.05 -21.08 -0.40
CA TRP A 665 -15.03 -21.59 -1.77
C TRP A 665 -16.28 -21.16 -2.55
N ARG A 666 -17.47 -21.24 -1.93
CA ARG A 666 -18.74 -20.77 -2.51
C ARG A 666 -18.77 -19.26 -2.72
N GLN A 667 -18.13 -18.49 -1.84
CA GLN A 667 -17.96 -17.03 -2.00
C GLN A 667 -16.94 -16.64 -3.08
N GLY A 668 -16.27 -17.62 -3.69
CA GLY A 668 -15.32 -17.42 -4.79
C GLY A 668 -13.87 -17.18 -4.36
N PHE A 669 -13.51 -17.46 -3.10
CA PHE A 669 -12.12 -17.43 -2.66
C PHE A 669 -11.32 -18.52 -3.37
N ARG A 670 -10.18 -18.13 -3.95
CA ARG A 670 -9.24 -19.03 -4.66
C ARG A 670 -7.81 -18.54 -4.39
N GLY A 671 -6.82 -19.37 -4.69
CA GLY A 671 -5.41 -19.01 -4.56
C GLY A 671 -4.99 -18.67 -3.14
N ALA A 672 -3.98 -17.82 -2.96
CA ALA A 672 -3.43 -17.49 -1.64
C ALA A 672 -4.47 -16.95 -0.63
N ASP A 673 -5.48 -16.21 -1.12
CA ASP A 673 -6.56 -15.71 -0.26
C ASP A 673 -7.40 -16.85 0.34
N PHE A 674 -7.50 -17.99 -0.37
CA PHE A 674 -8.14 -19.19 0.15
C PHE A 674 -7.34 -19.80 1.30
N PHE A 675 -6.00 -19.88 1.16
CA PHE A 675 -5.11 -20.36 2.23
C PHE A 675 -5.20 -19.49 3.49
N LEU A 676 -5.14 -18.17 3.32
CA LEU A 676 -5.24 -17.22 4.44
C LEU A 676 -6.59 -17.31 5.17
N SER A 677 -7.64 -17.73 4.47
CA SER A 677 -8.98 -17.84 5.05
C SER A 677 -9.15 -19.01 6.04
N ALA A 678 -8.28 -20.03 5.99
CA ALA A 678 -8.25 -21.12 6.96
C ALA A 678 -7.52 -20.75 8.26
N LEU A 679 -6.68 -19.71 8.25
CA LEU A 679 -5.88 -19.37 9.43
C LEU A 679 -6.77 -18.99 10.62
N GLY A 680 -7.81 -18.18 10.40
CA GLY A 680 -8.75 -17.79 11.45
C GLY A 680 -9.37 -18.93 12.25
N PRO A 681 -10.15 -19.85 11.63
CA PRO A 681 -10.76 -20.95 12.37
C PRO A 681 -9.72 -21.88 13.03
N ALA A 682 -8.54 -22.02 12.41
CA ALA A 682 -7.48 -22.87 12.94
C ALA A 682 -6.82 -22.23 14.16
N PHE A 683 -6.45 -20.95 14.09
CA PHE A 683 -5.84 -20.26 15.22
C PHE A 683 -6.85 -19.91 16.32
N GLU A 684 -8.15 -19.81 16.02
CA GLU A 684 -9.20 -19.75 17.05
C GLU A 684 -9.13 -20.98 17.95
N GLU A 685 -8.87 -22.17 17.39
CA GLU A 685 -8.72 -23.37 18.21
C GLU A 685 -7.39 -23.41 18.94
N PHE A 686 -6.32 -23.01 18.26
CA PHE A 686 -4.98 -22.99 18.84
C PHE A 686 -4.85 -22.06 20.04
N SER A 687 -5.48 -20.88 19.97
CA SER A 687 -5.31 -19.79 20.96
C SER A 687 -6.36 -19.77 22.08
N LYS A 688 -7.22 -20.79 22.16
CA LYS A 688 -8.15 -21.02 23.29
C LYS A 688 -7.46 -21.57 24.53
N PHE A 689 -6.41 -22.37 24.35
CA PHE A 689 -5.72 -23.09 25.41
C PHE A 689 -4.43 -22.35 25.81
N GLU A 690 -3.99 -22.51 27.06
CA GLU A 690 -2.69 -22.01 27.53
C GLU A 690 -1.54 -22.65 26.74
N ALA A 691 -1.64 -23.96 26.49
CA ALA A 691 -0.81 -24.63 25.48
C ALA A 691 -1.52 -25.87 24.92
N ILE A 692 -1.18 -26.18 23.67
CA ILE A 692 -1.47 -27.47 23.06
C ILE A 692 -0.23 -28.34 23.20
N LEU A 693 -0.34 -29.52 23.81
CA LEU A 693 0.79 -30.40 24.10
C LEU A 693 0.88 -31.54 23.09
N ASP A 694 2.09 -31.86 22.62
CA ASP A 694 2.33 -33.04 21.79
C ASP A 694 2.23 -34.31 22.66
N VAL A 695 1.38 -35.23 22.22
CA VAL A 695 1.10 -36.52 22.90
C VAL A 695 2.37 -37.36 23.12
N LYS A 696 3.41 -37.17 22.31
CA LYS A 696 4.63 -37.98 22.37
C LYS A 696 5.62 -37.55 23.44
N ASN A 697 5.64 -36.26 23.79
CA ASN A 697 6.73 -35.71 24.60
C ASN A 697 6.28 -34.61 25.58
N ASP A 698 4.98 -34.35 25.70
CA ASP A 698 4.37 -33.31 26.54
C ASP A 698 4.90 -31.89 26.32
N ASN A 699 5.61 -31.65 25.22
CA ASN A 699 6.09 -30.32 24.87
C ASN A 699 4.99 -29.51 24.18
N PRO A 700 4.96 -28.18 24.37
CA PRO A 700 4.07 -27.30 23.60
C PRO A 700 4.30 -27.44 22.10
N LEU A 701 3.22 -27.68 21.36
CA LEU A 701 3.19 -27.76 19.91
C LEU A 701 3.60 -26.42 19.29
N LYS A 702 4.58 -26.45 18.39
CA LYS A 702 5.05 -25.22 17.74
C LYS A 702 4.07 -24.79 16.64
N ILE A 703 3.86 -23.48 16.48
CA ILE A 703 3.01 -22.92 15.40
C ILE A 703 3.42 -23.45 14.02
N LYS A 704 4.73 -23.65 13.79
CA LYS A 704 5.25 -24.20 12.54
C LYS A 704 4.72 -25.60 12.23
N GLU A 705 4.57 -26.45 13.24
CA GLU A 705 4.03 -27.81 13.10
C GLU A 705 2.51 -27.76 12.88
N TYR A 706 1.83 -26.89 13.62
CA TYR A 706 0.40 -26.65 13.46
C TYR A 706 0.03 -26.17 12.05
N LEU A 707 0.80 -25.22 11.49
CA LEU A 707 0.61 -24.73 10.12
C LEU A 707 0.78 -25.82 9.06
N LYS A 708 1.74 -26.73 9.23
CA LYS A 708 1.92 -27.87 8.31
C LYS A 708 0.67 -28.74 8.25
N PHE A 709 -0.03 -28.93 9.36
CA PHE A 709 -1.28 -29.68 9.39
C PHE A 709 -2.40 -28.94 8.65
N ILE A 710 -2.53 -27.62 8.87
CA ILE A 710 -3.51 -26.78 8.17
C ILE A 710 -3.26 -26.79 6.64
N ASP A 711 -2.00 -26.68 6.21
CA ASP A 711 -1.63 -26.73 4.80
C ASP A 711 -2.06 -28.04 4.13
N LYS A 712 -1.95 -29.18 4.83
CA LYS A 712 -2.43 -30.48 4.33
C LYS A 712 -3.94 -30.50 4.12
N ILE A 713 -4.72 -29.99 5.08
CA ILE A 713 -6.19 -29.90 4.97
C ILE A 713 -6.58 -29.03 3.77
N LEU A 714 -5.92 -27.88 3.61
CA LEU A 714 -6.15 -26.95 2.50
C LEU A 714 -5.89 -27.55 1.13
N VAL A 715 -4.77 -28.28 1.00
CA VAL A 715 -4.39 -29.01 -0.21
C VAL A 715 -5.43 -30.07 -0.54
N LYS A 716 -5.76 -30.94 0.43
CA LYS A 716 -6.74 -32.02 0.27
C LYS A 716 -8.10 -31.47 -0.16
N PHE A 717 -8.60 -30.44 0.54
CA PHE A 717 -9.87 -29.79 0.23
C PHE A 717 -9.88 -29.15 -1.18
N SER A 718 -8.79 -28.48 -1.56
CA SER A 718 -8.69 -27.83 -2.88
C SER A 718 -8.73 -28.84 -4.02
N LEU A 719 -8.12 -30.02 -3.82
CA LEU A 719 -8.15 -31.12 -4.77
C LEU A 719 -9.55 -31.73 -4.89
N GLU A 720 -10.20 -32.04 -3.77
CA GLU A 720 -11.58 -32.54 -3.73
C GLU A 720 -12.54 -31.63 -4.52
N LYS A 721 -12.43 -30.31 -4.34
CA LYS A 721 -13.25 -29.33 -5.08
C LYS A 721 -12.90 -29.20 -6.55
N THR A 722 -11.66 -29.49 -6.92
CA THR A 722 -11.20 -29.44 -8.30
C THR A 722 -11.61 -30.69 -9.08
N LEU A 723 -11.53 -31.86 -8.45
CA LEU A 723 -11.80 -33.17 -9.05
C LEU A 723 -13.26 -33.63 -8.88
N GLY A 724 -13.99 -33.04 -7.93
CA GLY A 724 -15.41 -33.35 -7.67
C GLY A 724 -15.65 -34.61 -6.85
N HIS A 725 -14.60 -35.27 -6.35
CA HIS A 725 -14.65 -36.45 -5.48
C HIS A 725 -13.38 -36.54 -4.62
N GLU A 726 -13.36 -37.38 -3.59
CA GLU A 726 -12.14 -37.70 -2.84
C GLU A 726 -11.22 -38.54 -3.73
N SER A 727 -10.16 -37.91 -4.26
CA SER A 727 -9.15 -38.61 -5.06
C SER A 727 -8.15 -39.30 -4.12
N SER A 728 -8.06 -40.62 -4.22
CA SER A 728 -7.09 -41.45 -3.52
C SER A 728 -5.86 -41.80 -4.37
N THR A 729 -5.83 -41.39 -5.64
CA THR A 729 -4.88 -41.92 -6.66
C THR A 729 -4.08 -40.88 -7.45
N ALA A 730 -4.38 -39.58 -7.35
CA ALA A 730 -3.55 -38.56 -8.00
C ALA A 730 -2.19 -38.45 -7.30
N ASP A 731 -1.10 -38.70 -8.03
CA ASP A 731 0.27 -38.56 -7.52
C ASP A 731 0.60 -37.09 -7.17
N ALA A 732 1.66 -36.88 -6.38
CA ALA A 732 2.01 -35.56 -5.86
C ALA A 732 2.29 -34.50 -6.95
N GLU A 733 2.87 -34.87 -8.09
CA GLU A 733 3.13 -33.93 -9.20
C GLU A 733 1.82 -33.49 -9.86
N THR A 734 0.88 -34.43 -10.04
CA THR A 734 -0.46 -34.15 -10.54
C THR A 734 -1.24 -33.24 -9.59
N GLN A 735 -1.15 -33.50 -8.29
CA GLN A 735 -1.76 -32.64 -7.27
C GLN A 735 -1.20 -31.22 -7.32
N LEU A 736 0.13 -31.08 -7.44
CA LEU A 736 0.79 -29.78 -7.58
C LEU A 736 0.26 -29.03 -8.81
N TYR A 737 0.16 -29.71 -9.95
CA TYR A 737 -0.32 -29.12 -11.20
C TYR A 737 -1.76 -28.59 -11.07
N LEU A 738 -2.65 -29.43 -10.55
CA LEU A 738 -4.06 -29.08 -10.39
C LEU A 738 -4.26 -27.93 -9.42
N ILE A 739 -3.58 -27.95 -8.28
CA ILE A 739 -3.65 -26.87 -7.28
C ILE A 739 -3.11 -25.58 -7.86
N TRP A 740 -2.02 -25.62 -8.64
CA TRP A 740 -1.50 -24.45 -9.33
C TRP A 740 -2.53 -23.88 -10.30
N ARG A 741 -3.14 -24.72 -11.14
CA ARG A 741 -4.18 -24.28 -12.10
C ARG A 741 -5.43 -23.75 -11.38
N ALA A 742 -5.84 -24.38 -10.28
CA ALA A 742 -7.00 -23.96 -9.50
C ALA A 742 -6.77 -22.63 -8.78
N SER A 743 -5.54 -22.41 -8.30
CA SER A 743 -5.16 -21.26 -7.49
C SER A 743 -4.74 -20.05 -8.31
N TYR A 744 -4.00 -20.29 -9.40
CA TYR A 744 -3.28 -19.25 -10.14
C TYR A 744 -3.45 -19.33 -11.65
N GLN A 745 -4.19 -20.32 -12.16
CA GLN A 745 -4.37 -20.54 -13.60
C GLN A 745 -2.99 -20.63 -14.30
N LEU A 746 -2.71 -19.72 -15.24
CA LEU A 746 -1.46 -19.65 -16.00
C LEU A 746 -0.43 -18.66 -15.42
N ALA A 747 -0.67 -18.12 -14.22
CA ALA A 747 0.22 -17.15 -13.61
C ALA A 747 1.52 -17.77 -13.08
N LYS A 748 2.56 -16.92 -13.02
CA LYS A 748 3.88 -17.26 -12.48
C LYS A 748 3.97 -16.88 -11.00
N LEU A 749 4.71 -17.66 -10.22
CA LEU A 749 4.83 -17.50 -8.76
C LEU A 749 6.26 -17.17 -8.31
N PRO A 750 6.46 -16.33 -7.27
CA PRO A 750 7.75 -16.25 -6.60
C PRO A 750 8.10 -17.57 -5.89
N TYR A 751 9.38 -17.75 -5.53
CA TYR A 751 9.90 -18.97 -4.89
C TYR A 751 9.07 -19.41 -3.67
N ASP A 752 8.75 -18.48 -2.77
CA ASP A 752 8.00 -18.79 -1.55
C ASP A 752 6.60 -19.36 -1.84
N GLY A 753 5.99 -18.95 -2.98
CA GLY A 753 4.72 -19.50 -3.44
C GLY A 753 4.85 -20.95 -3.90
N VAL A 754 5.94 -21.29 -4.59
CA VAL A 754 6.23 -22.66 -5.05
C VAL A 754 6.58 -23.58 -3.88
N TRP A 755 7.40 -23.08 -2.96
CA TRP A 755 7.85 -23.83 -1.79
C TRP A 755 6.67 -24.33 -0.94
N LYS A 756 5.60 -23.53 -0.80
CA LYS A 756 4.38 -23.93 -0.07
C LYS A 756 3.77 -25.23 -0.61
N PHE A 757 3.52 -25.29 -1.93
CA PHE A 757 2.84 -26.43 -2.53
C PHE A 757 3.75 -27.66 -2.58
N THR A 758 5.00 -27.45 -2.97
CA THR A 758 5.98 -28.54 -3.05
C THR A 758 6.23 -29.16 -1.68
N HIS A 759 6.46 -28.34 -0.64
CA HIS A 759 6.65 -28.85 0.72
C HIS A 759 5.38 -29.49 1.30
N ALA A 760 4.19 -28.94 1.06
CA ALA A 760 2.94 -29.53 1.55
C ALA A 760 2.65 -30.91 0.92
N LEU A 761 3.10 -31.11 -0.32
CA LEU A 761 2.98 -32.35 -1.08
C LEU A 761 4.19 -33.30 -0.92
N GLY A 762 5.21 -32.90 -0.17
CA GLY A 762 6.43 -33.69 0.03
C GLY A 762 7.35 -33.77 -1.22
N LEU A 763 7.26 -32.81 -2.13
CA LEU A 763 8.05 -32.72 -3.36
C LEU A 763 9.32 -31.85 -3.17
N ASP A 764 10.40 -32.21 -3.87
CA ASP A 764 11.61 -31.39 -4.00
C ASP A 764 11.48 -30.46 -5.23
N ASP A 765 11.45 -29.15 -4.99
CA ASP A 765 11.31 -28.15 -6.05
C ASP A 765 12.47 -28.17 -7.06
N LYS A 766 13.68 -28.57 -6.65
CA LYS A 766 14.83 -28.73 -7.54
C LYS A 766 14.64 -29.88 -8.51
N HIS A 767 14.00 -30.96 -8.08
CA HIS A 767 13.73 -32.12 -8.93
C HIS A 767 12.67 -31.82 -10.00
N LEU A 768 11.77 -30.88 -9.71
CA LEU A 768 10.70 -30.45 -10.63
C LEU A 768 11.18 -29.43 -11.67
N GLU A 769 12.35 -28.80 -11.46
CA GLU A 769 12.91 -27.81 -12.39
C GLU A 769 13.34 -28.47 -13.71
N GLY A 770 12.79 -27.99 -14.83
CA GLY A 770 12.99 -28.60 -16.16
C GLY A 770 12.01 -29.73 -16.49
N LYS A 771 11.25 -30.23 -15.49
CA LYS A 771 10.14 -31.19 -15.70
C LYS A 771 8.80 -30.48 -15.71
N LEU A 772 8.31 -30.05 -14.54
CA LEU A 772 7.02 -29.39 -14.36
C LEU A 772 7.16 -27.89 -14.09
N LEU A 773 8.33 -27.44 -13.64
CA LEU A 773 8.59 -26.05 -13.25
C LEU A 773 9.76 -25.45 -14.03
N LYS A 774 9.69 -24.15 -14.34
CA LYS A 774 10.81 -23.41 -14.94
C LYS A 774 11.02 -22.06 -14.26
N LYS A 775 12.27 -21.74 -13.92
CA LYS A 775 12.64 -20.38 -13.50
C LYS A 775 12.61 -19.43 -14.68
N VAL A 776 11.92 -18.30 -14.50
CA VAL A 776 11.81 -17.23 -15.47
C VAL A 776 12.17 -15.91 -14.79
N ARG A 777 13.07 -15.15 -15.43
CA ARG A 777 13.44 -13.82 -14.93
C ARG A 777 12.42 -12.80 -15.43
N VAL A 778 11.72 -12.16 -14.50
CA VAL A 778 10.79 -11.06 -14.81
C VAL A 778 11.30 -9.79 -14.16
N LYS A 779 11.80 -8.84 -14.98
CA LYS A 779 12.49 -7.63 -14.51
C LYS A 779 13.69 -8.01 -13.61
N SER A 780 13.67 -7.63 -12.33
CA SER A 780 14.72 -7.90 -11.34
C SER A 780 14.41 -9.10 -10.43
N THR A 781 13.30 -9.81 -10.64
CA THR A 781 12.86 -10.90 -9.76
C THR A 781 12.79 -12.22 -10.51
N THR A 782 13.24 -13.30 -9.87
CA THR A 782 13.09 -14.67 -10.38
C THR A 782 11.74 -15.20 -9.92
N VAL A 783 10.95 -15.70 -10.87
CA VAL A 783 9.67 -16.37 -10.63
C VAL A 783 9.67 -17.74 -11.29
N TYR A 784 8.75 -18.61 -10.91
CA TYR A 784 8.56 -19.94 -11.43
C TYR A 784 7.27 -20.00 -12.26
N GLN A 785 7.36 -20.72 -13.38
CA GLN A 785 6.24 -21.07 -14.24
C GLN A 785 5.95 -22.56 -14.11
N CYS A 786 4.67 -22.92 -13.92
CA CYS A 786 4.20 -24.29 -14.04
C CYS A 786 3.91 -24.60 -15.52
N LEU A 787 4.66 -25.54 -16.07
CA LEU A 787 4.77 -25.80 -17.51
C LEU A 787 3.55 -26.56 -18.03
N ASP A 788 2.95 -26.08 -19.11
CA ASP A 788 1.90 -26.80 -19.83
C ASP A 788 2.47 -27.77 -20.89
N THR A 789 1.60 -28.49 -21.60
CA THR A 789 2.02 -29.37 -22.72
C THR A 789 2.92 -28.68 -23.75
N ASN A 790 2.66 -27.41 -24.09
CA ASN A 790 3.43 -26.70 -25.11
C ASN A 790 4.80 -26.26 -24.58
N ASP A 791 4.86 -25.82 -23.32
CA ASP A 791 6.11 -25.47 -22.65
C ASP A 791 7.09 -26.66 -22.56
N ARG A 792 6.57 -27.90 -22.59
CA ARG A 792 7.31 -29.17 -22.43
C ARG A 792 7.56 -29.93 -23.74
N LYS A 793 7.27 -29.36 -24.92
CA LYS A 793 7.42 -30.06 -26.21
C LYS A 793 8.80 -30.68 -26.41
N GLU A 794 9.87 -29.93 -26.13
CA GLU A 794 11.26 -30.41 -26.28
C GLU A 794 11.53 -31.64 -25.42
N LEU A 795 10.96 -31.70 -24.21
CA LEU A 795 11.07 -32.86 -23.32
C LEU A 795 10.36 -34.08 -23.92
N PHE A 796 9.20 -33.87 -24.53
CA PHE A 796 8.39 -34.94 -25.13
C PHE A 796 8.89 -35.41 -26.52
N MET A 797 9.84 -34.71 -27.14
CA MET A 797 10.48 -35.14 -28.39
C MET A 797 11.49 -36.27 -28.16
N ASP A 798 11.95 -36.48 -26.93
CA ASP A 798 12.83 -37.61 -26.62
C ASP A 798 12.07 -38.93 -26.81
N LYS A 799 12.55 -39.76 -27.74
CA LYS A 799 11.95 -41.07 -28.05
C LYS A 799 11.97 -42.05 -26.87
N ASN A 800 12.81 -41.80 -25.87
CA ASN A 800 12.89 -42.59 -24.64
C ASN A 800 12.08 -41.98 -23.50
N TYR A 801 11.31 -40.91 -23.74
CA TYR A 801 10.53 -40.26 -22.69
C TYR A 801 9.44 -41.20 -22.15
N SER A 802 9.43 -41.42 -20.84
CA SER A 802 8.43 -42.22 -20.15
C SER A 802 7.74 -41.40 -19.06
N PRO A 803 6.42 -41.20 -19.11
CA PRO A 803 5.70 -40.46 -18.10
C PRO A 803 5.83 -41.04 -16.69
N SER A 804 6.27 -40.19 -15.74
CA SER A 804 6.47 -40.59 -14.34
C SER A 804 5.25 -40.35 -13.45
N SER A 805 4.38 -39.44 -13.85
CA SER A 805 3.13 -39.06 -13.16
C SER A 805 1.90 -39.14 -14.08
N LEU A 806 0.70 -39.02 -13.51
CA LEU A 806 -0.54 -38.92 -14.27
C LEU A 806 -0.56 -37.65 -15.14
N ILE A 807 -0.12 -36.51 -14.58
CA ILE A 807 -0.04 -35.26 -15.35
C ILE A 807 0.97 -35.35 -16.49
N ASP A 808 2.11 -36.02 -16.30
CA ASP A 808 3.05 -36.31 -17.39
C ASP A 808 2.37 -37.12 -18.49
N ALA A 809 1.63 -38.17 -18.13
CA ALA A 809 0.97 -39.04 -19.08
C ALA A 809 -0.07 -38.26 -19.89
N LEU A 810 -0.86 -37.42 -19.22
CA LEU A 810 -1.87 -36.60 -19.87
C LEU A 810 -1.26 -35.52 -20.77
N GLN A 811 -0.24 -34.79 -20.30
CA GLN A 811 0.42 -33.76 -21.10
C GLN A 811 1.14 -34.35 -22.30
N TYR A 812 1.76 -35.53 -22.15
CA TYR A 812 2.38 -36.27 -23.25
C TYR A 812 1.35 -36.76 -24.27
N SER A 813 0.20 -37.30 -23.83
CA SER A 813 -0.93 -37.61 -24.73
C SER A 813 -1.43 -36.36 -25.46
N GLY A 814 -1.46 -35.19 -24.79
CA GLY A 814 -1.80 -33.92 -25.41
C GLY A 814 -0.80 -33.48 -26.49
N TYR A 815 0.49 -33.76 -26.29
CA TYR A 815 1.55 -33.49 -27.28
C TYR A 815 1.41 -34.40 -28.50
N LEU A 816 1.32 -35.72 -28.30
CA LEU A 816 1.14 -36.69 -29.37
C LEU A 816 -0.13 -36.41 -30.19
N TRP A 817 -1.20 -35.97 -29.51
CA TRP A 817 -2.42 -35.47 -30.16
C TRP A 817 -2.16 -34.23 -31.03
N SER A 818 -1.32 -33.30 -30.60
CA SER A 818 -0.98 -32.12 -31.43
C SER A 818 -0.13 -32.45 -32.65
N GLU A 819 0.64 -33.53 -32.61
CA GLU A 819 1.49 -33.99 -33.70
C GLU A 819 0.81 -35.04 -34.62
N ASN A 820 -0.44 -35.43 -34.31
CA ASN A 820 -1.17 -36.53 -34.97
C ASN A 820 -0.41 -37.86 -34.97
N ASP A 821 0.29 -38.17 -33.87
CA ASP A 821 1.07 -39.38 -33.74
C ASP A 821 0.18 -40.64 -33.66
N ILE A 822 0.52 -41.65 -34.46
CA ILE A 822 -0.19 -42.93 -34.57
C ILE A 822 -0.11 -43.78 -33.29
N SER A 823 0.92 -43.59 -32.45
CA SER A 823 1.10 -44.32 -31.18
C SER A 823 0.15 -43.88 -30.06
N LEU A 824 -0.55 -42.74 -30.25
CA LEU A 824 -1.40 -42.15 -29.23
C LEU A 824 -2.49 -43.11 -28.72
N ASP A 825 -3.11 -43.89 -29.61
CA ASP A 825 -4.25 -44.75 -29.27
C ASP A 825 -3.89 -45.87 -28.29
N ASP A 826 -2.72 -46.48 -28.46
CA ASP A 826 -2.26 -47.56 -27.58
C ASP A 826 -1.73 -47.01 -26.25
N LEU A 827 -1.04 -45.86 -26.28
CA LEU A 827 -0.55 -45.19 -25.07
C LEU A 827 -1.68 -44.69 -24.18
N VAL A 828 -2.72 -44.07 -24.74
CA VAL A 828 -3.89 -43.62 -23.94
C VAL A 828 -4.60 -44.80 -23.29
N LYS A 829 -4.74 -45.94 -23.99
CA LYS A 829 -5.29 -47.17 -23.39
C LYS A 829 -4.43 -47.65 -22.23
N GLN A 830 -3.10 -47.70 -22.41
CA GLN A 830 -2.17 -48.11 -21.36
C GLN A 830 -2.27 -47.20 -20.12
N TYR A 831 -2.29 -45.88 -20.30
CA TYR A 831 -2.46 -44.94 -19.19
C TYR A 831 -3.82 -45.07 -18.53
N TYR A 832 -4.88 -45.28 -19.30
CA TYR A 832 -6.21 -45.52 -18.74
C TYR A 832 -6.28 -46.84 -17.95
N THR A 833 -5.61 -47.90 -18.38
CA THR A 833 -5.49 -49.14 -17.60
C THR A 833 -4.75 -48.91 -16.29
N LYS A 834 -3.71 -48.06 -16.30
CA LYS A 834 -2.90 -47.74 -15.12
C LYS A 834 -3.66 -46.85 -14.11
N TYR A 835 -4.39 -45.85 -14.59
CA TYR A 835 -4.92 -44.77 -13.76
C TYR A 835 -6.46 -44.72 -13.69
N GLY A 836 -7.17 -45.50 -14.49
CA GLY A 836 -8.63 -45.56 -14.53
C GLY A 836 -9.28 -44.24 -14.96
N GLU A 837 -10.48 -43.98 -14.44
CA GLU A 837 -11.25 -42.76 -14.73
C GLU A 837 -10.56 -41.48 -14.26
N GLU A 838 -9.61 -41.57 -13.33
CA GLU A 838 -8.84 -40.43 -12.83
C GLU A 838 -8.09 -39.70 -13.96
N PHE A 839 -7.61 -40.44 -14.97
CA PHE A 839 -6.97 -39.88 -16.16
C PHE A 839 -7.87 -38.85 -16.86
N TRP A 840 -9.16 -39.14 -16.98
CA TRP A 840 -10.13 -38.24 -17.62
C TRP A 840 -10.68 -37.20 -16.66
N TYR A 841 -10.78 -37.49 -15.36
CA TYR A 841 -11.16 -36.48 -14.36
C TYR A 841 -10.14 -35.36 -14.28
N VAL A 842 -8.84 -35.67 -14.31
CA VAL A 842 -7.77 -34.65 -14.34
C VAL A 842 -7.83 -33.83 -15.64
N ALA A 843 -8.03 -34.48 -16.79
CA ALA A 843 -8.22 -33.77 -18.07
C ALA A 843 -9.42 -32.81 -18.02
N GLN A 844 -10.55 -33.28 -17.50
CA GLN A 844 -11.77 -32.49 -17.36
C GLN A 844 -11.60 -31.34 -16.36
N ALA A 845 -10.89 -31.56 -15.25
CA ALA A 845 -10.56 -30.53 -14.27
C ALA A 845 -9.71 -29.42 -14.90
N ILE A 846 -8.65 -29.76 -15.65
CA ILE A 846 -7.81 -28.76 -16.33
C ILE A 846 -8.64 -27.94 -17.34
N ILE A 847 -9.51 -28.59 -18.13
CA ILE A 847 -10.41 -27.91 -19.07
C ILE A 847 -11.29 -26.87 -18.34
N ASN A 848 -11.80 -27.22 -17.16
CA ASN A 848 -12.67 -26.35 -16.36
C ASN A 848 -11.90 -25.20 -15.67
N LEU A 849 -10.67 -25.46 -15.24
CA LEU A 849 -9.85 -24.49 -14.50
C LEU A 849 -9.24 -23.40 -15.40
N ILE A 850 -8.83 -23.76 -16.61
CA ILE A 850 -8.19 -22.84 -17.57
C ILE A 850 -8.94 -22.83 -18.91
N PRO A 851 -10.22 -22.43 -18.93
CA PRO A 851 -11.04 -22.48 -20.13
C PRO A 851 -10.45 -21.57 -21.23
N GLU A 852 -10.51 -22.04 -22.48
CA GLU A 852 -10.04 -21.34 -23.69
C GLU A 852 -8.51 -21.25 -23.87
N SER A 853 -7.73 -21.78 -22.93
CA SER A 853 -6.27 -21.94 -23.06
C SER A 853 -5.90 -22.94 -24.16
N PRO A 854 -4.69 -22.85 -24.76
CA PRO A 854 -4.19 -23.85 -25.71
C PRO A 854 -4.25 -25.28 -25.15
N GLU A 855 -3.81 -25.49 -23.91
CA GLU A 855 -3.84 -26.78 -23.23
C GLU A 855 -5.28 -27.32 -23.05
N SER A 856 -6.23 -26.47 -22.62
CA SER A 856 -7.64 -26.90 -22.52
C SER A 856 -8.22 -27.34 -23.86
N LYS A 857 -7.81 -26.70 -24.97
CA LYS A 857 -8.24 -27.08 -26.33
C LYS A 857 -7.65 -28.43 -26.75
N LEU A 858 -6.39 -28.70 -26.39
CA LEU A 858 -5.76 -29.99 -26.63
C LEU A 858 -6.52 -31.11 -25.92
N PHE A 859 -6.75 -30.97 -24.61
CA PHE A 859 -7.46 -31.99 -23.84
C PHE A 859 -8.94 -32.13 -24.23
N MET A 860 -9.61 -31.05 -24.64
CA MET A 860 -10.95 -31.14 -25.24
C MET A 860 -10.95 -31.96 -26.54
N GLY A 861 -9.92 -31.82 -27.37
CA GLY A 861 -9.75 -32.63 -28.59
C GLY A 861 -9.52 -34.10 -28.26
N LEU A 862 -8.59 -34.37 -27.35
CA LEU A 862 -8.26 -35.71 -26.86
C LEU A 862 -9.52 -36.42 -26.31
N MET A 863 -10.24 -35.81 -25.37
CA MET A 863 -11.45 -36.40 -24.77
C MET A 863 -12.56 -36.68 -25.81
N ARG A 864 -12.70 -35.81 -26.83
CA ARG A 864 -13.67 -36.02 -27.91
C ARG A 864 -13.34 -37.26 -28.76
N LYS A 865 -12.06 -37.49 -29.07
CA LYS A 865 -11.63 -38.67 -29.83
C LYS A 865 -12.00 -39.97 -29.10
N TYR A 866 -11.81 -40.02 -27.79
CA TYR A 866 -12.06 -41.22 -26.98
C TYR A 866 -13.48 -41.31 -26.40
N GLY A 867 -14.43 -40.49 -26.88
CA GLY A 867 -15.84 -40.59 -26.47
C GLY A 867 -16.12 -40.24 -25.00
N LYS A 868 -15.22 -39.53 -24.32
CA LYS A 868 -15.40 -39.13 -22.92
C LYS A 868 -16.17 -37.81 -22.85
N SER A 869 -17.17 -37.73 -21.96
CA SER A 869 -18.09 -36.60 -21.94
C SER A 869 -17.41 -35.31 -21.49
N VAL A 870 -17.30 -34.33 -22.39
CA VAL A 870 -16.96 -32.95 -22.02
C VAL A 870 -18.26 -32.28 -21.54
N LYS A 871 -18.59 -32.38 -20.25
CA LYS A 871 -19.71 -31.60 -19.70
C LYS A 871 -19.31 -30.13 -19.77
N LYS A 872 -19.77 -29.41 -20.80
CA LYS A 872 -19.71 -27.95 -20.83
C LYS A 872 -20.59 -27.42 -19.69
N THR A 873 -20.01 -26.89 -18.63
CA THR A 873 -20.68 -25.87 -17.82
C THR A 873 -20.88 -24.64 -18.70
N SER A 874 -22.06 -24.58 -19.31
CA SER A 874 -22.41 -23.72 -20.41
C SER A 874 -22.75 -22.30 -19.95
N LYS A 875 -22.20 -21.31 -20.67
CA LYS A 875 -22.85 -20.04 -21.06
C LYS A 875 -23.39 -19.04 -20.02
N GLU A 876 -23.32 -19.25 -18.70
CA GLU A 876 -23.76 -18.20 -17.75
C GLU A 876 -22.75 -17.05 -17.53
N ASN A 877 -21.45 -17.25 -17.79
CA ASN A 877 -20.44 -16.24 -17.42
C ASN A 877 -20.06 -15.21 -18.51
N LYS A 878 -20.67 -15.23 -19.70
CA LYS A 878 -20.30 -14.30 -20.81
C LYS A 878 -21.31 -13.18 -21.13
N LYS A 879 -22.49 -13.12 -20.48
CA LYS A 879 -23.43 -11.98 -20.62
C LYS A 879 -23.49 -11.02 -19.41
N ASP A 880 -22.85 -11.34 -18.29
CA ASP A 880 -22.91 -10.57 -17.03
C ASP A 880 -21.93 -9.37 -16.97
N LYS A 881 -22.04 -8.40 -17.89
CA LYS A 881 -21.32 -7.12 -17.75
C LYS A 881 -22.18 -5.87 -17.70
N LYS A 882 -23.51 -5.99 -17.60
CA LYS A 882 -24.40 -4.84 -17.37
C LYS A 882 -25.44 -5.18 -16.30
N ASN A 883 -25.37 -4.40 -15.21
CA ASN A 883 -26.25 -4.38 -14.04
C ASN A 883 -26.33 -5.68 -13.21
N ILE A 884 -25.45 -5.77 -12.20
CA ILE A 884 -25.48 -6.82 -11.17
C ILE A 884 -26.28 -6.29 -9.98
N GLN A 885 -27.40 -6.93 -9.66
CA GLN A 885 -27.99 -6.91 -8.33
C GLN A 885 -27.62 -8.23 -7.65
N GLN A 886 -26.96 -8.18 -6.50
CA GLN A 886 -26.71 -9.36 -5.68
C GLN A 886 -28.03 -9.81 -5.08
N THR A 887 -28.39 -11.08 -5.22
CA THR A 887 -29.55 -11.65 -4.51
C THR A 887 -29.02 -12.66 -3.50
N PHE A 888 -29.48 -12.56 -2.26
CA PHE A 888 -29.08 -13.49 -1.22
C PHE A 888 -30.14 -14.59 -1.14
N VAL A 889 -29.72 -15.85 -1.14
CA VAL A 889 -30.57 -17.03 -0.89
C VAL A 889 -30.17 -17.61 0.45
N ILE A 890 -31.14 -18.01 1.25
CA ILE A 890 -30.90 -18.59 2.57
C ILE A 890 -31.17 -20.09 2.48
N GLU A 891 -30.16 -20.92 2.78
CA GLU A 891 -30.33 -22.38 2.95
C GLU A 891 -29.99 -22.75 4.41
N GLY A 892 -31.02 -22.87 5.26
CA GLY A 892 -30.85 -23.05 6.71
C GLY A 892 -30.30 -21.78 7.38
N ASN A 893 -29.41 -21.91 8.37
CA ASN A 893 -28.75 -20.77 9.05
C ASN A 893 -27.68 -20.05 8.17
N ASN A 894 -27.77 -20.13 6.84
CA ASN A 894 -26.76 -19.65 5.91
C ASN A 894 -27.28 -18.53 5.01
N VAL A 895 -26.48 -17.49 4.80
CA VAL A 895 -26.68 -16.50 3.74
C VAL A 895 -25.77 -16.85 2.54
N ILE A 896 -26.37 -17.29 1.44
CA ILE A 896 -25.76 -17.60 0.15
C ILE A 896 -25.92 -16.37 -0.75
N ILE A 897 -24.90 -16.02 -1.54
CA ILE A 897 -25.00 -15.00 -2.60
C ILE A 897 -25.28 -15.74 -3.90
N GLU A 898 -26.52 -15.70 -4.39
CA GLU A 898 -26.85 -16.20 -5.72
C GLU A 898 -26.90 -15.06 -6.75
N LYS A 899 -26.55 -15.39 -7.99
CA LYS A 899 -26.78 -14.53 -9.14
C LYS A 899 -28.18 -14.82 -9.69
N LYS A 900 -29.17 -13.95 -9.47
CA LYS A 900 -30.37 -13.96 -10.33
C LYS A 900 -30.16 -13.08 -11.55
N ILE A 901 -30.30 -13.69 -12.72
CA ILE A 901 -30.41 -12.98 -14.00
C ILE A 901 -31.84 -12.44 -14.09
N ASN A 902 -32.02 -11.12 -14.05
CA ASN A 902 -33.30 -10.51 -14.38
C ASN A 902 -33.59 -10.76 -15.87
N LYS A 903 -34.42 -11.76 -16.18
CA LYS A 903 -35.12 -11.78 -17.46
C LYS A 903 -36.14 -10.66 -17.40
N LYS A 904 -35.90 -9.57 -18.13
CA LYS A 904 -37.00 -8.69 -18.54
C LYS A 904 -37.99 -9.56 -19.31
N GLU A 905 -39.14 -9.83 -18.73
CA GLU A 905 -40.30 -10.25 -19.50
C GLU A 905 -40.69 -9.06 -20.38
N ASN A 906 -40.55 -9.23 -21.69
CA ASN A 906 -41.21 -8.36 -22.65
C ASN A 906 -42.71 -8.63 -22.56
N LYS A 907 -43.46 -7.68 -22.02
CA LYS A 907 -44.78 -7.30 -22.51
C LYS A 907 -44.82 -5.79 -22.64
#